data_AF-A0A1F5LEJ0-F1
#
_entry.id   AF-A0A1F5LEJ0-F1
#
_cell.length_a   1.000
_cell.length_b   1.000
_cell.length_c   1.000
_cell.angle_alpha   90.00
_cell.angle_beta   90.00
_cell.angle_gamma   90.00
#
_symmetry.space_group_name_H-M   'P 1'
#
loop_
_entity.id
_entity.type
_entity.pdbx_description
1 polymer ?
#
loop_
_entity_poly.entity_id
_entity_poly.type
_entity_poly.pdbx_seq_one_letter_code
_entity_poly.pdbx_strand_id
1 'polypeptide(L)'
;MGDYTPDVAGTGVPTLAGKQVETADVKPPSGVLYHQLRREPLNIVGGRGSYLITDTGLEILDATCGAAVSCLGHSDERVHEAILEQLKKIPYCYSMYFTNSAAESLSKFLVDSTGGKMSRAYIVSSGTEAVEAAVKMSIQYFTELPVPQPQRVNIISRKSSYHGNTLGSLAVGHHAARRRIYESLLSKNVHHISQCYPYRGMKTNESVEDYVVRLARELEDEFQRLGPDTVCAFVAETMTGATLGCVPPLPGYLKAMKAVCEKHGALMILDEVMSGMGRTGTLHAWEQEDVVPDLQTIAKGLGAGYAPIAGLLINKHVVDTLSNGTGAFVHSQTYQGHPVSCAAAYRVQQIIKEDNLLPNVRAMGEYLGQILHKRLDGHPRVGDIRGRGLFWAMEFVQDKATKEPYPPSKALSWTLHTTGLKPEYSISLMPGSGGIDGVNGDHIILAPPYNTTRAEIDLMVDRTVRVIKEDVYNAERNTINAMNNSQNPTLSRHKPRRRDIRTAELESLARSPALFADTCFESTEEKSAWEYYVRLVSSNVPALDGPDNPYRQLSIPALSSPILLETIICIATEHMLNFGLTSVDLAARRQQRMLRTLGQNLINIDAEINSNPATIPSANKPEREALLTAVVLQGIVVAQTADGVLEPHVKCAFWLMQALGYFAEIPQNPIARLIVQRFGMVDLMLAISRQRRPYAPQTFILNQPNQNHWDTTEPSFHKMTGCPQPLMCLLVRISHLACDMSENLETEAGTEATILAEAFKLDSELRAWGSEYMYNGEIPAPCERTPLDILSECFYWTAHLLLARRVFRDQTCSLRVQHLPFYLAAREAVSPEDRTWVRRKHESMTAYYREQQRNSAMGLIERIWEVTDSLREAEGGAVRSTVDRQ
;
A
#
# COMPACT_ATOMS: atom_id res chain seq x y z
N MET A 1 21.53 -63.45 9.93
CA MET A 1 22.44 -62.48 10.60
C MET A 1 21.56 -61.36 11.09
N GLY A 2 21.27 -61.13 12.36
CA GLY A 2 21.60 -61.76 13.63
C GLY A 2 20.97 -60.81 14.66
N ASP A 3 20.03 -61.30 15.46
CA ASP A 3 19.50 -60.60 16.63
C ASP A 3 20.61 -60.38 17.66
N TYR A 4 20.68 -59.20 18.26
CA TYR A 4 21.35 -59.01 19.55
C TYR A 4 20.85 -57.74 20.26
N THR A 5 20.04 -57.94 21.30
CA THR A 5 19.95 -57.04 22.46
C THR A 5 21.04 -57.38 23.46
N PRO A 6 21.48 -56.42 24.30
CA PRO A 6 21.45 -56.72 25.73
C PRO A 6 20.97 -55.57 26.64
N ASP A 7 20.27 -55.99 27.70
CA ASP A 7 19.94 -55.30 28.95
C ASP A 7 21.15 -54.64 29.66
N VAL A 8 20.91 -53.63 30.52
CA VAL A 8 21.15 -53.67 31.99
C VAL A 8 20.61 -52.40 32.70
N ALA A 9 19.66 -52.63 33.62
CA ALA A 9 19.38 -52.00 34.92
C ALA A 9 19.70 -50.51 35.26
N GLY A 10 18.63 -49.75 35.52
CA GLY A 10 18.30 -49.12 36.81
C GLY A 10 19.28 -48.14 37.50
N THR A 11 18.92 -46.85 37.51
CA THR A 11 18.85 -46.02 38.74
C THR A 11 17.83 -44.89 38.52
N GLY A 12 16.83 -44.80 39.39
CA GLY A 12 15.81 -43.76 39.34
C GLY A 12 16.29 -42.46 39.97
N VAL A 13 16.01 -41.34 39.29
CA VAL A 13 15.90 -40.01 39.90
C VAL A 13 14.60 -39.39 39.34
N PRO A 14 13.61 -39.06 40.18
CA PRO A 14 12.35 -38.49 39.72
C PRO A 14 12.56 -36.99 39.47
N THR A 15 12.67 -36.58 38.21
CA THR A 15 12.56 -35.17 37.82
C THR A 15 11.09 -34.77 37.72
N LEU A 16 10.73 -33.82 38.56
CA LEU A 16 9.44 -33.14 38.66
C LEU A 16 8.84 -32.84 37.27
N ALA A 17 7.59 -33.24 37.10
CA ALA A 17 6.74 -32.87 35.98
C ALA A 17 6.68 -31.33 35.85
N GLY A 18 7.48 -30.78 34.94
CA GLY A 18 7.31 -29.44 34.45
C GLY A 18 6.00 -29.39 33.68
N LYS A 19 5.05 -28.60 34.16
CA LYS A 19 3.87 -28.19 33.39
C LYS A 19 4.34 -27.73 32.01
N GLN A 20 3.91 -28.40 30.95
CA GLN A 20 3.93 -27.83 29.61
C GLN A 20 3.16 -26.50 29.69
N VAL A 21 3.90 -25.40 29.61
CA VAL A 21 3.32 -24.12 29.23
C VAL A 21 3.01 -24.29 27.76
N GLU A 22 1.73 -24.45 27.41
CA GLU A 22 1.26 -24.32 26.04
C GLU A 22 1.75 -22.96 25.53
N THR A 23 2.78 -22.99 24.70
CA THR A 23 3.15 -21.86 23.86
C THR A 23 1.93 -21.58 23.01
N ALA A 24 1.25 -20.44 23.24
CA ALA A 24 0.15 -20.01 22.41
C ALA A 24 0.61 -20.09 20.94
N ASP A 25 -0.01 -20.99 20.17
CA ASP A 25 0.30 -21.19 18.75
C ASP A 25 0.24 -19.85 18.03
N VAL A 26 1.40 -19.30 17.70
CA VAL A 26 1.47 -18.13 16.84
C VAL A 26 1.04 -18.61 15.46
N LYS A 27 -0.21 -18.35 15.11
CA LYS A 27 -0.78 -18.69 13.81
C LYS A 27 0.16 -18.13 12.73
N PRO A 28 0.64 -18.95 11.78
CA PRO A 28 1.51 -18.46 10.71
C PRO A 28 0.82 -17.31 9.96
N PRO A 29 1.57 -16.30 9.50
CA PRO A 29 0.99 -15.18 8.77
C PRO A 29 0.23 -15.68 7.54
N SER A 30 -0.95 -15.14 7.31
CA SER A 30 -1.78 -15.51 6.15
C SER A 30 -1.06 -15.20 4.84
N GLY A 31 -1.06 -16.15 3.90
CA GLY A 31 -0.60 -15.91 2.54
C GLY A 31 -1.54 -15.01 1.71
N VAL A 32 -2.70 -14.64 2.27
CA VAL A 32 -3.70 -13.78 1.62
C VAL A 32 -3.38 -12.31 1.89
N LEU A 33 -3.26 -11.51 0.82
CA LEU A 33 -3.15 -10.06 0.91
C LEU A 33 -4.52 -9.45 1.28
N TYR A 34 -4.81 -9.32 2.56
CA TYR A 34 -6.03 -8.67 3.01
C TYR A 34 -6.06 -7.18 2.63
N HIS A 35 -7.26 -6.63 2.40
CA HIS A 35 -7.45 -5.21 2.10
C HIS A 35 -6.88 -4.29 3.20
N GLN A 36 -6.82 -4.76 4.44
CA GLN A 36 -6.18 -4.07 5.57
C GLN A 36 -5.07 -4.97 6.12
N LEU A 37 -3.81 -4.62 5.84
CA LEU A 37 -2.65 -5.45 6.23
C LEU A 37 -2.43 -5.54 7.74
N ARG A 38 -3.04 -4.63 8.51
CA ARG A 38 -2.93 -4.59 9.98
C ARG A 38 -4.09 -5.26 10.71
N ARG A 39 -5.08 -5.76 9.97
CA ARG A 39 -6.29 -6.33 10.56
C ARG A 39 -6.73 -7.56 9.79
N GLU A 40 -6.74 -8.70 10.46
CA GLU A 40 -7.34 -9.89 9.90
C GLU A 40 -8.87 -9.73 9.86
N PRO A 41 -9.52 -10.02 8.72
CA PRO A 41 -10.97 -10.06 8.64
C PRO A 41 -11.52 -11.25 9.42
N LEU A 42 -12.82 -11.23 9.71
CA LEU A 42 -13.51 -12.41 10.24
C LEU A 42 -13.43 -13.55 9.23
N ASN A 43 -13.11 -14.75 9.72
CA ASN A 43 -13.05 -15.94 8.90
C ASN A 43 -14.46 -16.54 8.76
N ILE A 44 -14.94 -16.65 7.52
CA ILE A 44 -16.27 -17.17 7.20
C ILE A 44 -16.10 -18.62 6.72
N VAL A 45 -16.78 -19.56 7.37
CA VAL A 45 -16.72 -21.00 7.09
C VAL A 45 -17.96 -21.52 6.37
N GLY A 46 -19.02 -20.71 6.27
CA GLY A 46 -20.21 -21.08 5.55
C GLY A 46 -21.21 -19.93 5.42
N GLY A 47 -22.29 -20.19 4.71
CA GLY A 47 -23.42 -19.28 4.61
C GLY A 47 -24.71 -20.05 4.34
N ARG A 48 -25.83 -19.53 4.84
CA ARG A 48 -27.16 -20.11 4.66
C ARG A 48 -28.21 -19.02 4.61
N GLY A 49 -28.98 -18.96 3.52
CA GLY A 49 -30.00 -17.93 3.33
C GLY A 49 -29.39 -16.53 3.45
N SER A 50 -29.90 -15.71 4.37
CA SER A 50 -29.42 -14.34 4.60
C SER A 50 -28.20 -14.25 5.54
N TYR A 51 -27.58 -15.37 5.95
CA TYR A 51 -26.56 -15.38 7.00
C TYR A 51 -25.20 -15.87 6.51
N LEU A 52 -24.14 -15.23 7.02
CA LEU A 52 -22.75 -15.71 6.99
C LEU A 52 -22.43 -16.34 8.35
N ILE A 53 -21.66 -17.42 8.34
CA ILE A 53 -21.30 -18.19 9.53
C ILE A 53 -19.78 -18.11 9.73
N THR A 54 -19.35 -17.56 10.86
CA THR A 54 -17.92 -17.48 11.20
C THR A 54 -17.38 -18.81 11.73
N ASP A 55 -16.06 -18.97 11.79
CA ASP A 55 -15.41 -20.11 12.45
C ASP A 55 -15.70 -20.23 13.95
N THR A 56 -16.08 -19.13 14.60
CA THR A 56 -16.57 -19.11 16.00
C THR A 56 -18.04 -19.52 16.15
N GLY A 57 -18.74 -19.78 15.05
CA GLY A 57 -20.18 -20.10 15.03
C GLY A 57 -21.11 -18.90 15.12
N LEU A 58 -20.59 -17.66 14.99
CA LEU A 58 -21.42 -16.46 14.95
C LEU A 58 -22.16 -16.38 13.61
N GLU A 59 -23.49 -16.29 13.67
CA GLU A 59 -24.34 -16.03 12.50
C GLU A 59 -24.50 -14.50 12.30
N ILE A 60 -23.94 -13.98 11.22
CA ILE A 60 -24.01 -12.56 10.85
C ILE A 60 -25.09 -12.41 9.78
N LEU A 61 -26.10 -11.58 10.05
CA LEU A 61 -27.09 -11.19 9.05
C LEU A 61 -26.39 -10.39 7.95
N ASP A 62 -26.27 -10.96 6.76
CA ASP A 62 -25.67 -10.30 5.60
C ASP A 62 -26.70 -9.38 4.94
N ALA A 63 -26.83 -8.17 5.48
CA ALA A 63 -27.72 -7.17 4.93
C ALA A 63 -27.21 -6.54 3.61
N THR A 64 -26.10 -7.04 3.07
CA THR A 64 -25.39 -6.43 1.94
C THR A 64 -25.24 -7.38 0.74
N CYS A 65 -25.37 -8.69 0.97
CA CYS A 65 -25.00 -9.72 0.01
C CYS A 65 -23.57 -9.53 -0.51
N GLY A 66 -22.62 -9.19 0.38
CA GLY A 66 -21.30 -8.70 0.01
C GLY A 66 -21.40 -7.38 -0.77
N ALA A 67 -20.78 -7.30 -1.96
CA ALA A 67 -20.93 -6.14 -2.85
C ALA A 67 -22.27 -6.15 -3.62
N ALA A 68 -23.39 -6.48 -2.98
CA ALA A 68 -24.71 -6.76 -3.60
C ALA A 68 -24.71 -7.93 -4.60
N VAL A 69 -23.87 -8.94 -4.35
CA VAL A 69 -23.60 -10.09 -5.24
C VAL A 69 -24.60 -11.24 -5.00
N SER A 70 -24.70 -11.74 -3.77
CA SER A 70 -25.46 -12.96 -3.41
C SER A 70 -26.98 -12.75 -3.41
N CYS A 71 -27.56 -12.48 -4.58
CA CYS A 71 -28.97 -12.11 -4.71
C CYS A 71 -29.98 -13.21 -4.35
N LEU A 72 -29.58 -14.49 -4.31
CA LEU A 72 -30.43 -15.58 -3.81
C LEU A 72 -30.24 -15.87 -2.31
N GLY A 73 -29.37 -15.11 -1.64
CA GLY A 73 -28.77 -15.52 -0.38
C GLY A 73 -27.64 -16.53 -0.63
N HIS A 74 -27.26 -17.25 0.42
CA HIS A 74 -26.12 -18.16 0.44
C HIS A 74 -26.56 -19.63 0.35
N SER A 75 -25.88 -20.41 -0.49
CA SER A 75 -25.92 -21.88 -0.55
C SER A 75 -27.25 -22.54 -1.01
N ASP A 76 -27.90 -22.00 -2.04
CA ASP A 76 -29.02 -22.62 -2.76
C ASP A 76 -28.56 -23.90 -3.50
N GLU A 77 -29.09 -25.03 -3.07
CA GLU A 77 -28.71 -26.36 -3.56
C GLU A 77 -28.94 -26.54 -5.07
N ARG A 78 -29.97 -25.88 -5.63
CA ARG A 78 -30.30 -25.99 -7.06
C ARG A 78 -29.17 -25.46 -7.95
N VAL A 79 -28.41 -24.46 -7.47
CA VAL A 79 -27.26 -23.92 -8.20
C VAL A 79 -26.03 -24.83 -8.06
N HIS A 80 -25.83 -25.43 -6.88
CA HIS A 80 -24.78 -26.43 -6.68
C HIS A 80 -24.95 -27.62 -7.62
N GLU A 81 -26.17 -28.12 -7.76
CA GLU A 81 -26.49 -29.22 -8.69
C GLU A 81 -26.14 -28.85 -10.13
N ALA A 82 -26.55 -27.66 -10.60
CA ALA A 82 -26.22 -27.19 -11.95
C ALA A 82 -24.71 -27.08 -12.21
N ILE A 83 -23.94 -26.62 -11.20
CA ILE A 83 -22.48 -26.56 -11.26
C ILE A 83 -21.88 -27.96 -11.36
N LEU A 84 -22.29 -28.88 -10.49
CA LEU A 84 -21.80 -30.26 -10.45
C LEU A 84 -22.12 -31.01 -11.73
N GLU A 85 -23.32 -30.82 -12.28
CA GLU A 85 -23.72 -31.40 -13.57
C GLU A 85 -22.87 -30.88 -14.73
N GLN A 86 -22.58 -29.58 -14.76
CA GLN A 86 -21.74 -29.01 -15.79
C GLN A 86 -20.28 -29.48 -15.67
N LEU A 87 -19.74 -29.57 -14.45
CA LEU A 87 -18.39 -30.10 -14.19
C LEU A 87 -18.23 -31.54 -14.67
N LYS A 88 -19.26 -32.39 -14.49
CA LYS A 88 -19.28 -33.77 -15.01
C LYS A 88 -19.25 -33.84 -16.54
N LYS A 89 -19.75 -32.81 -17.24
CA LYS A 89 -19.77 -32.74 -18.71
C LYS A 89 -18.46 -32.17 -19.24
N ILE A 90 -18.15 -30.93 -18.89
CA ILE A 90 -16.93 -30.23 -19.28
C ILE A 90 -16.68 -29.03 -18.36
N PRO A 91 -15.51 -28.92 -17.72
CA PRO A 91 -15.19 -27.77 -16.88
C PRO A 91 -14.85 -26.53 -17.71
N TYR A 92 -14.10 -26.70 -18.81
CA TYR A 92 -13.53 -25.60 -19.58
C TYR A 92 -13.61 -25.86 -21.10
N CYS A 93 -13.91 -24.80 -21.86
CA CYS A 93 -14.03 -24.82 -23.31
C CYS A 93 -13.47 -23.50 -23.86
N TYR A 94 -12.45 -23.56 -24.73
CA TYR A 94 -11.84 -22.35 -25.29
C TYR A 94 -12.72 -21.74 -26.39
N SER A 95 -13.31 -20.58 -26.10
CA SER A 95 -14.40 -19.98 -26.88
C SER A 95 -14.02 -19.50 -28.28
N MET A 96 -12.73 -19.41 -28.61
CA MET A 96 -12.27 -19.02 -29.94
C MET A 96 -12.52 -20.11 -30.99
N TYR A 97 -12.58 -21.38 -30.58
CA TYR A 97 -12.77 -22.52 -31.50
C TYR A 97 -14.08 -23.25 -31.27
N PHE A 98 -14.60 -23.20 -30.05
CA PHE A 98 -15.70 -24.05 -29.61
C PHE A 98 -16.75 -23.25 -28.84
N THR A 99 -18.00 -23.72 -28.88
CA THR A 99 -19.07 -23.26 -28.00
C THR A 99 -19.57 -24.40 -27.12
N ASN A 100 -20.44 -24.09 -26.16
CA ASN A 100 -21.07 -25.05 -25.27
C ASN A 100 -22.51 -24.65 -24.93
N SER A 101 -23.35 -25.62 -24.59
CA SER A 101 -24.78 -25.39 -24.36
C SER A 101 -25.09 -24.44 -23.20
N ALA A 102 -24.23 -24.39 -22.16
CA ALA A 102 -24.44 -23.49 -21.03
C ALA A 102 -24.23 -22.03 -21.44
N ALA A 103 -23.16 -21.73 -22.18
CA ALA A 103 -22.90 -20.40 -22.72
C ALA A 103 -23.98 -19.96 -23.72
N GLU A 104 -24.42 -20.85 -24.62
CA GLU A 104 -25.51 -20.57 -25.57
C GLU A 104 -26.84 -20.30 -24.85
N SER A 105 -27.18 -21.12 -23.85
CA SER A 105 -28.44 -20.98 -23.10
C SER A 105 -28.48 -19.68 -22.31
N LEU A 106 -27.38 -19.34 -21.61
CA LEU A 106 -27.28 -18.08 -20.89
C LEU A 106 -27.35 -16.88 -21.84
N SER A 107 -26.58 -16.90 -22.93
CA SER A 107 -26.54 -15.80 -23.90
C SER A 107 -27.90 -15.58 -24.55
N LYS A 108 -28.59 -16.68 -24.92
CA LYS A 108 -29.95 -16.62 -25.44
C LYS A 108 -30.92 -16.03 -24.42
N PHE A 109 -30.90 -16.50 -23.17
CA PHE A 109 -31.76 -15.96 -22.12
C PHE A 109 -31.58 -14.44 -21.95
N LEU A 110 -30.32 -13.98 -21.90
CA LEU A 110 -30.01 -12.57 -21.69
C LEU A 110 -30.41 -11.69 -22.88
N VAL A 111 -30.32 -12.19 -24.11
CA VAL A 111 -30.77 -11.47 -25.30
C VAL A 111 -32.30 -11.43 -25.36
N ASP A 112 -32.95 -12.57 -25.18
CA ASP A 112 -34.41 -12.70 -25.20
C ASP A 112 -35.07 -11.84 -24.10
N SER A 113 -34.42 -11.71 -22.94
CA SER A 113 -34.95 -10.92 -21.81
C SER A 113 -35.05 -9.42 -22.10
N THR A 114 -34.37 -8.93 -23.14
CA THR A 114 -34.44 -7.51 -23.55
C THR A 114 -35.60 -7.21 -24.49
N GLY A 115 -36.44 -8.19 -24.84
CA GLY A 115 -37.52 -8.01 -25.80
C GLY A 115 -37.01 -7.71 -27.22
N GLY A 116 -35.85 -8.25 -27.60
CA GLY A 116 -35.22 -8.08 -28.91
C GLY A 116 -34.48 -6.76 -29.11
N LYS A 117 -34.25 -5.98 -28.04
CA LYS A 117 -33.48 -4.73 -28.10
C LYS A 117 -31.97 -4.98 -28.21
N MET A 118 -31.45 -5.97 -27.50
CA MET A 118 -30.08 -6.46 -27.64
C MET A 118 -30.05 -7.67 -28.57
N SER A 119 -28.91 -7.95 -29.19
CA SER A 119 -28.78 -9.03 -30.18
C SER A 119 -27.70 -10.06 -29.85
N ARG A 120 -26.68 -9.70 -29.06
CA ARG A 120 -25.58 -10.58 -28.66
C ARG A 120 -25.20 -10.33 -27.20
N ALA A 121 -24.71 -11.39 -26.55
CA ALA A 121 -24.09 -11.33 -25.24
C ALA A 121 -22.63 -11.79 -25.35
N TYR A 122 -21.71 -11.01 -24.80
CA TYR A 122 -20.30 -11.35 -24.68
C TYR A 122 -19.98 -11.63 -23.21
N ILE A 123 -19.70 -12.89 -22.86
CA ILE A 123 -19.61 -13.36 -21.47
C ILE A 123 -18.16 -13.40 -20.98
N VAL A 124 -17.90 -12.78 -19.83
CA VAL A 124 -16.59 -12.64 -19.19
C VAL A 124 -16.67 -12.94 -17.68
N SER A 125 -15.58 -12.79 -16.92
CA SER A 125 -15.53 -13.23 -15.52
C SER A 125 -15.86 -12.12 -14.52
N SER A 126 -15.75 -10.86 -14.91
CA SER A 126 -15.95 -9.72 -14.00
C SER A 126 -16.58 -8.51 -14.68
N GLY A 127 -17.29 -7.68 -13.90
CA GLY A 127 -17.85 -6.42 -14.42
C GLY A 127 -16.78 -5.48 -14.96
N THR A 128 -15.59 -5.50 -14.34
CA THR A 128 -14.38 -4.82 -14.82
C THR A 128 -14.01 -5.22 -16.25
N GLU A 129 -13.99 -6.53 -16.55
CA GLU A 129 -13.74 -7.03 -17.91
C GLU A 129 -14.86 -6.63 -18.88
N ALA A 130 -16.11 -6.63 -18.43
CA ALA A 130 -17.24 -6.23 -19.26
C ALA A 130 -17.16 -4.75 -19.66
N VAL A 131 -16.73 -3.87 -18.75
CA VAL A 131 -16.49 -2.44 -19.04
C VAL A 131 -15.32 -2.26 -20.00
N GLU A 132 -14.20 -2.96 -19.79
CA GLU A 132 -13.06 -2.94 -20.73
C GLU A 132 -13.49 -3.35 -22.14
N ALA A 133 -14.28 -4.43 -22.24
CA ALA A 133 -14.85 -4.89 -23.51
C ALA A 133 -15.78 -3.83 -24.13
N ALA A 134 -16.63 -3.19 -23.33
CA ALA A 134 -17.55 -2.16 -23.81
C ALA A 134 -16.81 -0.93 -24.37
N VAL A 135 -15.77 -0.46 -23.68
CA VAL A 135 -14.93 0.66 -24.13
C VAL A 135 -14.23 0.30 -25.43
N LYS A 136 -13.57 -0.87 -25.50
CA LYS A 136 -12.91 -1.34 -26.72
C LYS A 136 -13.89 -1.47 -27.90
N MET A 137 -15.08 -2.02 -27.64
CA MET A 137 -16.12 -2.17 -28.65
C MET A 137 -16.60 -0.81 -29.16
N SER A 138 -16.72 0.19 -28.28
CA SER A 138 -17.12 1.54 -28.69
C SER A 138 -16.13 2.18 -29.66
N ILE A 139 -14.82 1.98 -29.44
CA ILE A 139 -13.78 2.49 -30.35
C ILE A 139 -13.81 1.71 -31.66
N GLN A 140 -13.84 0.36 -31.60
CA GLN A 140 -13.86 -0.46 -32.81
C GLN A 140 -15.09 -0.16 -33.67
N TYR A 141 -16.27 0.03 -33.07
CA TYR A 141 -17.50 0.41 -33.78
C TYR A 141 -17.28 1.58 -34.75
N PHE A 142 -16.61 2.65 -34.33
CA PHE A 142 -16.36 3.81 -35.20
C PHE A 142 -15.32 3.55 -36.28
N THR A 143 -14.38 2.63 -36.06
CA THR A 143 -13.43 2.21 -37.11
C THR A 143 -14.08 1.33 -38.18
N GLU A 144 -15.20 0.68 -37.85
CA GLU A 144 -15.92 -0.29 -38.70
C GLU A 144 -17.14 0.32 -39.40
N LEU A 145 -17.41 1.62 -39.21
CA LEU A 145 -18.46 2.32 -39.94
C LEU A 145 -18.17 2.33 -41.46
N PRO A 146 -19.21 2.41 -42.32
CA PRO A 146 -19.02 2.53 -43.77
C PRO A 146 -18.09 3.67 -44.19
N VAL A 147 -18.13 4.77 -43.44
CA VAL A 147 -17.10 5.81 -43.45
C VAL A 147 -16.41 5.78 -42.08
N PRO A 148 -15.19 5.21 -41.97
CA PRO A 148 -14.48 5.09 -40.70
C PRO A 148 -14.25 6.45 -40.02
N GLN A 149 -14.37 6.47 -38.68
CA GLN A 149 -14.15 7.64 -37.84
C GLN A 149 -13.09 7.35 -36.75
N PRO A 150 -11.82 7.08 -37.12
CA PRO A 150 -10.77 6.68 -36.17
C PRO A 150 -10.36 7.78 -35.19
N GLN A 151 -10.75 9.03 -35.43
CA GLN A 151 -10.54 10.15 -34.52
C GLN A 151 -11.44 10.09 -33.28
N ARG A 152 -12.49 9.24 -33.29
CA ARG A 152 -13.30 8.99 -32.09
C ARG A 152 -12.52 8.09 -31.15
N VAL A 153 -12.01 8.70 -30.07
CA VAL A 153 -11.19 8.05 -29.04
C VAL A 153 -11.57 8.45 -27.62
N ASN A 154 -12.38 9.51 -27.46
CA ASN A 154 -12.73 10.06 -26.16
C ASN A 154 -13.94 9.36 -25.55
N ILE A 155 -13.88 9.12 -24.24
CA ILE A 155 -14.97 8.56 -23.43
C ILE A 155 -15.37 9.61 -22.39
N ILE A 156 -16.68 9.88 -22.26
CA ILE A 156 -17.21 10.74 -21.20
C ILE A 156 -17.88 9.85 -20.15
N SER A 157 -17.59 10.09 -18.88
CA SER A 157 -18.18 9.41 -17.73
C SER A 157 -18.58 10.44 -16.68
N ARG A 158 -18.96 10.00 -15.48
CA ARG A 158 -19.39 10.87 -14.38
C ARG A 158 -18.38 10.88 -13.25
N LYS A 159 -18.28 12.01 -12.55
CA LYS A 159 -17.60 12.10 -11.25
C LYS A 159 -18.27 11.16 -10.24
N SER A 160 -17.50 10.67 -9.29
CA SER A 160 -17.93 9.70 -8.28
C SER A 160 -18.58 8.40 -8.83
N SER A 161 -18.27 8.00 -10.07
CA SER A 161 -18.72 6.72 -10.63
C SER A 161 -17.77 5.56 -10.29
N TYR A 162 -18.26 4.33 -10.41
CA TYR A 162 -17.42 3.12 -10.34
C TYR A 162 -17.71 2.17 -11.49
N HIS A 163 -16.67 1.87 -12.27
CA HIS A 163 -16.77 1.02 -13.46
C HIS A 163 -15.76 -0.14 -13.48
N GLY A 164 -15.01 -0.34 -12.40
CA GLY A 164 -14.00 -1.40 -12.27
C GLY A 164 -12.69 -0.93 -11.65
N ASN A 165 -11.66 -1.78 -11.72
CA ASN A 165 -10.39 -1.54 -11.06
C ASN A 165 -9.15 -1.99 -11.88
N THR A 166 -9.30 -2.31 -13.16
CA THR A 166 -8.18 -2.38 -14.14
C THR A 166 -7.87 -0.97 -14.64
N LEU A 167 -6.73 -0.74 -15.31
CA LEU A 167 -6.34 0.61 -15.73
C LEU A 167 -7.39 1.32 -16.61
N GLY A 168 -7.99 0.62 -17.59
CA GLY A 168 -9.02 1.21 -18.46
C GLY A 168 -10.32 1.48 -17.70
N SER A 169 -10.86 0.48 -17.02
CA SER A 169 -12.10 0.62 -16.24
C SER A 169 -11.98 1.61 -15.06
N LEU A 170 -10.82 1.68 -14.40
CA LEU A 170 -10.51 2.66 -13.36
C LEU A 170 -10.40 4.07 -13.94
N ALA A 171 -9.89 4.23 -15.16
CA ALA A 171 -9.88 5.50 -15.87
C ALA A 171 -11.31 5.96 -16.22
N VAL A 172 -12.21 5.05 -16.58
CA VAL A 172 -13.63 5.35 -16.82
C VAL A 172 -14.36 5.72 -15.52
N GLY A 173 -14.13 4.99 -14.43
CA GLY A 173 -14.62 5.34 -13.10
C GLY A 173 -14.04 6.65 -12.57
N HIS A 174 -14.66 7.24 -11.54
CA HIS A 174 -14.14 8.42 -10.86
C HIS A 174 -14.17 8.29 -9.33
N HIS A 175 -13.73 7.14 -8.82
CA HIS A 175 -13.49 6.98 -7.38
C HIS A 175 -12.12 7.58 -7.03
N ALA A 176 -12.07 8.87 -6.67
CA ALA A 176 -10.82 9.64 -6.55
C ALA A 176 -9.76 8.97 -5.66
N ALA A 177 -10.14 8.45 -4.50
CA ALA A 177 -9.21 7.77 -3.58
C ALA A 177 -8.52 6.54 -4.20
N ARG A 178 -9.24 5.76 -5.04
CA ARG A 178 -8.68 4.59 -5.73
C ARG A 178 -7.84 4.99 -6.93
N ARG A 179 -8.22 6.08 -7.62
CA ARG A 179 -7.51 6.58 -8.80
C ARG A 179 -6.18 7.25 -8.47
N ARG A 180 -6.13 8.02 -7.38
CA ARG A 180 -5.03 8.95 -7.05
C ARG A 180 -3.63 8.33 -7.16
N ILE A 181 -3.47 7.09 -6.72
CA ILE A 181 -2.16 6.39 -6.72
C ILE A 181 -1.74 5.98 -8.14
N TYR A 182 -2.69 5.79 -9.05
CA TYR A 182 -2.47 5.29 -10.41
C TYR A 182 -2.66 6.36 -11.49
N GLU A 183 -2.92 7.62 -11.13
CA GLU A 183 -3.32 8.68 -12.06
C GLU A 183 -2.34 8.85 -13.25
N SER A 184 -1.04 8.62 -13.02
CA SER A 184 -0.01 8.69 -14.07
C SER A 184 -0.11 7.58 -15.13
N LEU A 185 -0.80 6.47 -14.84
CA LEU A 185 -1.02 5.33 -15.73
C LEU A 185 -2.39 5.35 -16.40
N LEU A 186 -3.30 6.21 -15.93
CA LEU A 186 -4.66 6.28 -16.46
C LEU A 186 -4.69 7.00 -17.81
N SER A 187 -5.56 6.54 -18.72
CA SER A 187 -5.73 7.15 -20.02
C SER A 187 -6.21 8.59 -19.92
N LYS A 188 -5.64 9.48 -20.75
CA LYS A 188 -6.03 10.90 -20.85
C LYS A 188 -7.27 11.12 -21.72
N ASN A 189 -7.76 10.08 -22.39
CA ASN A 189 -8.93 10.14 -23.27
C ASN A 189 -10.25 9.87 -22.53
N VAL A 190 -10.23 9.75 -21.21
CA VAL A 190 -11.45 9.65 -20.40
C VAL A 190 -11.67 10.96 -19.65
N HIS A 191 -12.89 11.50 -19.80
CA HIS A 191 -13.32 12.78 -19.23
C HIS A 191 -14.52 12.56 -18.32
N HIS A 192 -14.76 13.47 -17.37
CA HIS A 192 -15.81 13.32 -16.36
C HIS A 192 -16.65 14.58 -16.18
N ILE A 193 -17.96 14.44 -16.41
CA ILE A 193 -18.97 15.44 -16.05
C ILE A 193 -19.51 15.19 -14.63
N SER A 194 -20.31 16.12 -14.11
CA SER A 194 -20.92 16.00 -12.79
C SER A 194 -21.85 14.80 -12.67
N GLN A 195 -21.95 14.27 -11.45
CA GLN A 195 -22.91 13.25 -11.10
C GLN A 195 -24.35 13.79 -11.05
N CYS A 196 -25.32 12.92 -11.37
CA CYS A 196 -26.72 13.16 -11.05
C CYS A 196 -26.96 12.82 -9.57
N TYR A 197 -26.86 13.81 -8.68
CA TYR A 197 -27.03 13.61 -7.26
C TYR A 197 -27.88 14.74 -6.61
N PRO A 198 -29.21 14.60 -6.56
CA PRO A 198 -30.11 15.69 -6.16
C PRO A 198 -29.87 16.20 -4.74
N TYR A 199 -29.53 15.33 -3.78
CA TYR A 199 -29.30 15.75 -2.39
C TYR A 199 -28.18 16.80 -2.26
N ARG A 200 -27.17 16.79 -3.14
CA ARG A 200 -26.05 17.76 -3.09
C ARG A 200 -25.95 18.68 -4.30
N GLY A 201 -26.37 18.22 -5.47
CA GLY A 201 -26.19 18.92 -6.74
C GLY A 201 -27.37 19.77 -7.20
N MET A 202 -28.57 19.58 -6.64
CA MET A 202 -29.76 20.37 -6.98
C MET A 202 -29.81 21.64 -6.13
N LYS A 203 -30.06 22.79 -6.75
CA LYS A 203 -30.14 24.08 -6.05
C LYS A 203 -31.47 24.21 -5.31
N THR A 204 -31.53 25.04 -4.26
CA THR A 204 -32.70 25.20 -3.36
C THR A 204 -34.02 25.50 -4.08
N ASN A 205 -33.99 26.17 -5.24
CA ASN A 205 -35.18 26.54 -6.02
C ASN A 205 -35.15 25.97 -7.44
N GLU A 206 -34.39 24.90 -7.67
CA GLU A 206 -34.31 24.23 -8.97
C GLU A 206 -35.27 23.04 -8.99
N SER A 207 -36.10 22.96 -10.03
CA SER A 207 -36.95 21.78 -10.24
C SER A 207 -36.10 20.57 -10.64
N VAL A 208 -36.66 19.37 -10.52
CA VAL A 208 -35.99 18.13 -10.99
C VAL A 208 -35.72 18.23 -12.49
N GLU A 209 -36.67 18.76 -13.24
CA GLU A 209 -36.61 18.96 -14.68
C GLU A 209 -35.48 19.94 -15.05
N ASP A 210 -35.39 21.08 -14.37
CA ASP A 210 -34.33 22.08 -14.60
C ASP A 210 -32.94 21.52 -14.28
N TYR A 211 -32.83 20.72 -13.21
CA TYR A 211 -31.57 20.07 -12.86
C TYR A 211 -31.15 19.06 -13.93
N VAL A 212 -32.09 18.23 -14.43
CA VAL A 212 -31.82 17.31 -15.53
C VAL A 212 -31.39 18.05 -16.80
N VAL A 213 -32.07 19.15 -17.16
CA VAL A 213 -31.69 19.99 -18.30
C VAL A 213 -30.27 20.53 -18.13
N ARG A 214 -29.90 20.97 -16.92
CA ARG A 214 -28.55 21.47 -16.64
C ARG A 214 -27.49 20.37 -16.79
N LEU A 215 -27.74 19.16 -16.31
CA LEU A 215 -26.81 18.03 -16.48
C LEU A 215 -26.68 17.61 -17.95
N ALA A 216 -27.77 17.65 -18.72
CA ALA A 216 -27.74 17.35 -20.15
C ALA A 216 -26.93 18.40 -20.92
N ARG A 217 -27.08 19.68 -20.53
CA ARG A 217 -26.27 20.77 -21.07
C ARG A 217 -24.79 20.61 -20.74
N GLU A 218 -24.46 20.16 -19.54
CA GLU A 218 -23.06 19.87 -19.17
C GLU A 218 -22.45 18.76 -20.04
N LEU A 219 -23.21 17.70 -20.34
CA LEU A 219 -22.77 16.68 -21.30
C LEU A 219 -22.56 17.28 -22.70
N GLU A 220 -23.52 18.07 -23.20
CA GLU A 220 -23.41 18.78 -24.48
C GLU A 220 -22.16 19.67 -24.54
N ASP A 221 -21.93 20.50 -23.52
CA ASP A 221 -20.79 21.40 -23.45
C ASP A 221 -19.46 20.62 -23.47
N GLU A 222 -19.42 19.43 -22.86
CA GLU A 222 -18.25 18.56 -22.88
C GLU A 222 -17.99 17.93 -24.26
N PHE A 223 -19.04 17.54 -25.00
CA PHE A 223 -18.92 17.16 -26.41
C PHE A 223 -18.31 18.30 -27.23
N GLN A 224 -18.78 19.54 -27.04
CA GLN A 224 -18.25 20.71 -27.76
C GLN A 224 -16.79 20.98 -27.39
N ARG A 225 -16.42 20.88 -26.11
CA ARG A 225 -15.06 21.11 -25.63
C ARG A 225 -14.05 20.13 -26.24
N LEU A 226 -14.44 18.86 -26.39
CA LEU A 226 -13.58 17.81 -26.92
C LEU A 226 -13.51 17.79 -28.44
N GLY A 227 -14.50 18.38 -29.12
CA GLY A 227 -14.79 18.11 -30.52
C GLY A 227 -15.82 16.98 -30.61
N PRO A 228 -17.07 17.26 -31.01
CA PRO A 228 -18.15 16.26 -30.97
C PRO A 228 -17.88 15.00 -31.79
N ASP A 229 -17.07 15.11 -32.84
CA ASP A 229 -16.62 14.04 -33.71
C ASP A 229 -15.45 13.22 -33.16
N THR A 230 -15.00 13.50 -31.93
CA THR A 230 -13.91 12.76 -31.26
C THR A 230 -14.38 11.86 -30.11
N VAL A 231 -15.66 11.94 -29.73
CA VAL A 231 -16.22 11.19 -28.59
C VAL A 231 -16.85 9.88 -29.08
N CYS A 232 -16.43 8.75 -28.51
CA CYS A 232 -17.03 7.44 -28.82
C CYS A 232 -18.30 7.20 -28.02
N ALA A 233 -18.25 7.46 -26.71
CA ALA A 233 -19.30 7.02 -25.82
C ALA A 233 -19.43 7.86 -24.56
N PHE A 234 -20.66 7.87 -24.03
CA PHE A 234 -20.98 8.25 -22.66
C PHE A 234 -21.24 7.00 -21.83
N VAL A 235 -20.56 6.88 -20.68
CA VAL A 235 -20.66 5.75 -19.76
C VAL A 235 -21.29 6.20 -18.44
N ALA A 236 -22.33 5.50 -18.00
CA ALA A 236 -22.97 5.77 -16.73
C ALA A 236 -23.53 4.49 -16.10
N GLU A 237 -23.40 4.36 -14.78
CA GLU A 237 -24.21 3.40 -14.03
C GLU A 237 -25.68 3.84 -14.12
N THR A 238 -26.60 2.93 -14.52
CA THR A 238 -28.04 3.24 -14.62
C THR A 238 -28.57 3.78 -13.29
N MET A 239 -28.21 3.10 -12.21
CA MET A 239 -28.32 3.56 -10.83
C MET A 239 -26.96 3.35 -10.19
N THR A 240 -26.45 4.39 -9.52
CA THR A 240 -25.10 4.35 -8.95
C THR A 240 -25.00 3.37 -7.80
N GLY A 241 -23.86 2.66 -7.76
CA GLY A 241 -23.57 1.63 -6.78
C GLY A 241 -22.98 2.18 -5.49
N ALA A 242 -21.86 1.60 -5.08
CA ALA A 242 -21.25 1.87 -3.78
C ALA A 242 -20.69 3.29 -3.62
N THR A 243 -20.24 3.94 -4.69
CA THR A 243 -19.50 5.21 -4.58
C THR A 243 -20.38 6.39 -4.17
N LEU A 244 -21.58 6.50 -4.75
CA LEU A 244 -22.57 7.52 -4.36
C LEU A 244 -23.66 6.98 -3.44
N GLY A 245 -23.64 5.69 -3.11
CA GLY A 245 -24.64 5.09 -2.23
C GLY A 245 -26.02 5.04 -2.85
N CYS A 246 -26.23 4.16 -3.83
CA CYS A 246 -27.57 3.82 -4.32
C CYS A 246 -28.39 5.03 -4.82
N VAL A 247 -27.78 6.00 -5.51
CA VAL A 247 -28.55 7.14 -6.05
C VAL A 247 -29.30 6.68 -7.30
N PRO A 248 -30.64 6.65 -7.28
CA PRO A 248 -31.44 6.35 -8.47
C PRO A 248 -31.31 7.48 -9.51
N PRO A 249 -31.46 7.18 -10.81
CA PRO A 249 -31.56 8.23 -11.81
C PRO A 249 -32.82 9.07 -11.54
N LEU A 250 -32.70 10.39 -11.74
CA LEU A 250 -33.86 11.26 -11.70
C LEU A 250 -34.76 10.98 -12.93
N PRO A 251 -36.09 11.10 -12.81
CA PRO A 251 -36.99 10.94 -13.95
C PRO A 251 -36.54 11.76 -15.17
N GLY A 252 -36.32 11.10 -16.31
CA GLY A 252 -35.94 11.76 -17.56
C GLY A 252 -34.45 12.03 -17.71
N TYR A 253 -33.63 11.79 -16.67
CA TYR A 253 -32.18 11.96 -16.74
C TYR A 253 -31.55 11.08 -17.82
N LEU A 254 -31.86 9.78 -17.83
CA LEU A 254 -31.28 8.85 -18.78
C LEU A 254 -31.71 9.18 -20.22
N LYS A 255 -32.96 9.60 -20.41
CA LYS A 255 -33.48 10.07 -21.71
C LYS A 255 -32.72 11.30 -22.20
N ALA A 256 -32.48 12.26 -21.32
CA ALA A 256 -31.76 13.48 -21.66
C ALA A 256 -30.30 13.19 -22.04
N MET A 257 -29.61 12.30 -21.31
CA MET A 257 -28.24 11.89 -21.69
C MET A 257 -28.23 11.15 -23.03
N LYS A 258 -29.16 10.21 -23.25
CA LYS A 258 -29.26 9.47 -24.52
C LYS A 258 -29.48 10.41 -25.70
N ALA A 259 -30.35 11.41 -25.56
CA ALA A 259 -30.62 12.39 -26.61
C ALA A 259 -29.36 13.20 -27.01
N VAL A 260 -28.49 13.53 -26.05
CA VAL A 260 -27.21 14.18 -26.34
C VAL A 260 -26.26 13.22 -27.07
N CYS A 261 -26.16 11.96 -26.64
CA CYS A 261 -25.35 10.96 -27.33
C CYS A 261 -25.81 10.75 -28.78
N GLU A 262 -27.12 10.59 -29.01
CA GLU A 262 -27.72 10.41 -30.33
C GLU A 262 -27.47 11.62 -31.24
N LYS A 263 -27.59 12.84 -30.71
CA LYS A 263 -27.31 14.08 -31.44
C LYS A 263 -25.89 14.12 -32.01
N HIS A 264 -24.90 13.58 -31.28
CA HIS A 264 -23.48 13.58 -31.69
C HIS A 264 -23.02 12.25 -32.31
N GLY A 265 -23.93 11.29 -32.45
CA GLY A 265 -23.64 9.95 -32.96
C GLY A 265 -22.73 9.11 -32.05
N ALA A 266 -22.66 9.42 -30.75
CA ALA A 266 -21.92 8.66 -29.77
C ALA A 266 -22.77 7.54 -29.15
N LEU A 267 -22.12 6.48 -28.67
CA LEU A 267 -22.79 5.37 -28.00
C LEU A 267 -23.09 5.70 -26.54
N MET A 268 -24.20 5.19 -26.02
CA MET A 268 -24.53 5.18 -24.61
C MET A 268 -24.25 3.80 -24.03
N ILE A 269 -23.37 3.74 -23.02
CA ILE A 269 -23.04 2.53 -22.28
C ILE A 269 -23.66 2.64 -20.89
N LEU A 270 -24.58 1.73 -20.58
CA LEU A 270 -25.17 1.64 -19.24
C LEU A 270 -24.54 0.52 -18.44
N ASP A 271 -23.89 0.92 -17.35
CA ASP A 271 -23.29 0.00 -16.40
C ASP A 271 -24.32 -0.47 -15.38
N GLU A 272 -24.75 -1.72 -15.53
CA GLU A 272 -25.71 -2.37 -14.67
C GLU A 272 -25.10 -3.52 -13.86
N VAL A 273 -23.78 -3.50 -13.69
CA VAL A 273 -23.03 -4.50 -12.90
C VAL A 273 -23.56 -4.63 -11.47
N MET A 274 -24.07 -3.55 -10.85
CA MET A 274 -24.64 -3.60 -9.50
C MET A 274 -26.16 -3.38 -9.46
N SER A 275 -26.70 -2.55 -10.34
CA SER A 275 -28.11 -2.13 -10.34
C SER A 275 -29.03 -3.01 -11.19
N GLY A 276 -28.47 -3.74 -12.15
CA GLY A 276 -29.21 -4.66 -13.02
C GLY A 276 -29.40 -6.04 -12.41
N MET A 277 -29.77 -6.97 -13.27
CA MET A 277 -30.07 -8.36 -12.93
C MET A 277 -31.03 -8.49 -11.75
N GLY A 278 -32.07 -7.66 -11.74
CA GLY A 278 -33.15 -7.72 -10.76
C GLY A 278 -33.04 -6.78 -9.56
N ARG A 279 -31.84 -6.24 -9.23
CA ARG A 279 -31.57 -5.56 -7.95
C ARG A 279 -32.50 -4.40 -7.68
N THR A 280 -32.81 -3.64 -8.72
CA THR A 280 -33.67 -2.45 -8.64
C THR A 280 -35.16 -2.74 -8.92
N GLY A 281 -35.54 -4.01 -9.08
CA GLY A 281 -36.92 -4.45 -9.24
C GLY A 281 -37.34 -4.82 -10.67
N THR A 282 -36.50 -4.55 -11.67
CA THR A 282 -36.62 -5.06 -13.05
C THR A 282 -35.36 -5.83 -13.43
N LEU A 283 -35.41 -6.69 -14.44
CA LEU A 283 -34.24 -7.50 -14.79
C LEU A 283 -33.14 -6.59 -15.34
N HIS A 284 -33.50 -5.66 -16.22
CA HIS A 284 -32.62 -4.59 -16.66
C HIS A 284 -33.11 -3.26 -16.05
N ALA A 285 -32.24 -2.52 -15.38
CA ALA A 285 -32.63 -1.33 -14.64
C ALA A 285 -33.11 -0.20 -15.58
N TRP A 286 -32.62 -0.17 -16.83
CA TRP A 286 -33.04 0.77 -17.85
C TRP A 286 -34.49 0.62 -18.32
N GLU A 287 -35.13 -0.55 -18.09
CA GLU A 287 -36.56 -0.78 -18.41
C GLU A 287 -37.48 0.19 -17.67
N GLN A 288 -37.05 0.67 -16.49
CA GLN A 288 -37.87 1.54 -15.65
C GLN A 288 -38.01 2.97 -16.19
N GLU A 289 -37.12 3.38 -17.10
CA GLU A 289 -37.22 4.64 -17.83
C GLU A 289 -37.40 4.45 -19.34
N ASP A 290 -37.46 3.21 -19.83
CA ASP A 290 -37.53 2.87 -21.26
C ASP A 290 -36.38 3.52 -22.08
N VAL A 291 -35.16 3.42 -21.57
CA VAL A 291 -33.94 3.95 -22.23
C VAL A 291 -33.01 2.82 -22.62
N VAL A 292 -33.15 2.31 -23.83
CA VAL A 292 -32.32 1.21 -24.33
C VAL A 292 -30.89 1.72 -24.59
N PRO A 293 -29.87 1.16 -23.93
CA PRO A 293 -28.48 1.52 -24.22
C PRO A 293 -27.98 0.87 -25.52
N ASP A 294 -26.86 1.36 -26.03
CA ASP A 294 -26.18 0.72 -27.16
C ASP A 294 -25.35 -0.48 -26.68
N LEU A 295 -24.80 -0.36 -25.47
CA LEU A 295 -24.05 -1.40 -24.77
C LEU A 295 -24.49 -1.44 -23.29
N GLN A 296 -24.71 -2.64 -22.74
CA GLN A 296 -25.05 -2.82 -21.32
C GLN A 296 -24.08 -3.80 -20.67
N THR A 297 -23.48 -3.41 -19.55
CA THR A 297 -22.66 -4.33 -18.74
C THR A 297 -23.47 -4.89 -17.58
N ILE A 298 -23.30 -6.19 -17.29
CA ILE A 298 -24.00 -6.92 -16.21
C ILE A 298 -23.01 -7.83 -15.49
N ALA A 299 -23.21 -8.08 -14.19
CA ALA A 299 -22.44 -9.04 -13.39
C ALA A 299 -23.21 -9.34 -12.09
N LYS A 300 -22.50 -9.67 -11.00
CA LYS A 300 -23.04 -9.77 -9.62
C LYS A 300 -24.32 -10.61 -9.54
N GLY A 301 -25.49 -9.96 -9.48
CA GLY A 301 -26.80 -10.61 -9.48
C GLY A 301 -27.05 -11.54 -10.67
N LEU A 302 -26.24 -11.45 -11.73
CA LEU A 302 -26.18 -12.43 -12.83
C LEU A 302 -25.88 -13.85 -12.33
N GLY A 303 -24.88 -14.00 -11.48
CA GLY A 303 -24.36 -15.30 -11.02
C GLY A 303 -24.55 -15.58 -9.54
N ALA A 304 -25.13 -14.64 -8.79
CA ALA A 304 -25.37 -14.73 -7.34
C ALA A 304 -24.12 -15.12 -6.50
N GLY A 305 -22.91 -14.90 -7.01
CA GLY A 305 -21.65 -15.21 -6.31
C GLY A 305 -21.20 -16.67 -6.35
N TYR A 306 -21.93 -17.58 -7.02
CA TYR A 306 -21.54 -18.99 -7.10
C TYR A 306 -20.31 -19.25 -7.99
N ALA A 307 -20.12 -18.42 -9.01
CA ALA A 307 -18.95 -18.43 -9.88
C ALA A 307 -18.70 -17.02 -10.44
N PRO A 308 -17.44 -16.64 -10.74
CA PRO A 308 -17.12 -15.40 -11.42
C PRO A 308 -17.80 -15.33 -12.79
N ILE A 309 -18.63 -14.31 -13.00
CA ILE A 309 -19.31 -14.07 -14.27
C ILE A 309 -19.80 -12.62 -14.43
N ALA A 310 -19.74 -12.15 -15.67
CA ALA A 310 -20.26 -10.89 -16.14
C ALA A 310 -20.59 -11.00 -17.64
N GLY A 311 -21.24 -9.99 -18.19
CA GLY A 311 -21.60 -9.95 -19.60
C GLY A 311 -21.69 -8.53 -20.15
N LEU A 312 -21.45 -8.41 -21.44
CA LEU A 312 -21.74 -7.23 -22.25
C LEU A 312 -22.86 -7.59 -23.23
N LEU A 313 -24.03 -6.97 -23.06
CA LEU A 313 -25.12 -7.05 -24.01
C LEU A 313 -24.97 -5.95 -25.06
N ILE A 314 -25.12 -6.33 -26.31
CA ILE A 314 -24.75 -5.52 -27.47
C ILE A 314 -25.98 -5.30 -28.33
N ASN A 315 -26.28 -4.04 -28.62
CA ASN A 315 -27.41 -3.68 -29.47
C ASN A 315 -27.18 -4.16 -30.92
N LYS A 316 -28.28 -4.47 -31.62
CA LYS A 316 -28.26 -4.95 -33.00
C LYS A 316 -27.44 -4.06 -33.94
N HIS A 317 -27.58 -2.74 -33.88
CA HIS A 317 -26.87 -1.87 -34.80
C HIS A 317 -25.33 -1.93 -34.62
N VAL A 318 -24.82 -2.09 -33.40
CA VAL A 318 -23.37 -2.27 -33.15
C VAL A 318 -22.89 -3.60 -33.73
N VAL A 319 -23.65 -4.68 -33.51
CA VAL A 319 -23.34 -6.00 -34.08
C VAL A 319 -23.36 -5.97 -35.61
N ASP A 320 -24.37 -5.34 -36.20
CA ASP A 320 -24.49 -5.21 -37.66
C ASP A 320 -23.32 -4.40 -38.24
N THR A 321 -22.90 -3.32 -37.59
CA THR A 321 -21.70 -2.55 -38.00
C THR A 321 -20.44 -3.40 -37.99
N LEU A 322 -20.14 -4.11 -36.89
CA LEU A 322 -18.97 -4.99 -36.85
C LEU A 322 -19.07 -6.14 -37.87
N SER A 323 -20.27 -6.68 -38.08
CA SER A 323 -20.51 -7.78 -39.04
C SER A 323 -20.27 -7.35 -40.49
N ASN A 324 -20.63 -6.11 -40.83
CA ASN A 324 -20.44 -5.54 -42.17
C ASN A 324 -19.02 -4.99 -42.40
N GLY A 325 -18.27 -4.74 -41.32
CA GLY A 325 -16.85 -4.38 -41.36
C GLY A 325 -15.96 -5.62 -41.40
N THR A 326 -15.09 -5.81 -40.41
CA THR A 326 -14.17 -6.96 -40.32
C THR A 326 -14.84 -8.29 -39.98
N GLY A 327 -16.08 -8.28 -39.48
CA GLY A 327 -16.80 -9.48 -39.05
C GLY A 327 -16.34 -10.03 -37.69
N ALA A 328 -15.48 -9.31 -36.96
CA ALA A 328 -14.89 -9.78 -35.70
C ALA A 328 -14.82 -8.68 -34.64
N PHE A 329 -14.90 -9.06 -33.37
CA PHE A 329 -14.54 -8.18 -32.26
C PHE A 329 -13.10 -8.48 -31.83
N VAL A 330 -12.21 -7.48 -31.86
CA VAL A 330 -10.77 -7.64 -31.57
C VAL A 330 -10.52 -7.63 -30.05
N HIS A 331 -11.09 -8.62 -29.38
CA HIS A 331 -10.94 -8.85 -27.94
C HIS A 331 -11.35 -10.28 -27.61
N SER A 332 -10.52 -10.98 -26.85
CA SER A 332 -10.82 -12.30 -26.32
C SER A 332 -10.17 -12.48 -24.95
N GLN A 333 -10.70 -13.41 -24.17
CA GLN A 333 -10.16 -13.79 -22.86
C GLN A 333 -10.14 -15.32 -22.76
N THR A 334 -9.17 -15.87 -22.01
CA THR A 334 -9.06 -17.33 -21.82
C THR A 334 -10.35 -17.94 -21.28
N TYR A 335 -10.96 -17.31 -20.26
CA TYR A 335 -12.17 -17.81 -19.61
C TYR A 335 -13.48 -17.22 -20.16
N GLN A 336 -13.44 -16.61 -21.34
CA GLN A 336 -14.65 -16.11 -22.00
C GLN A 336 -15.65 -17.26 -22.18
N GLY A 337 -16.90 -17.04 -21.74
CA GLY A 337 -17.95 -18.06 -21.82
C GLY A 337 -17.68 -19.34 -21.02
N HIS A 338 -16.95 -19.26 -19.89
CA HIS A 338 -16.62 -20.41 -19.05
C HIS A 338 -17.86 -21.29 -18.74
N PRO A 339 -17.89 -22.58 -19.13
CA PRO A 339 -19.11 -23.41 -19.06
C PRO A 339 -19.73 -23.48 -17.66
N VAL A 340 -18.92 -23.71 -16.63
CA VAL A 340 -19.40 -23.81 -15.23
C VAL A 340 -20.03 -22.50 -14.75
N SER A 341 -19.37 -21.36 -14.96
CA SER A 341 -19.92 -20.05 -14.63
C SER A 341 -21.23 -19.76 -15.38
N CYS A 342 -21.30 -20.13 -16.67
CA CYS A 342 -22.50 -19.94 -17.47
C CYS A 342 -23.67 -20.79 -16.97
N ALA A 343 -23.41 -22.06 -16.61
CA ALA A 343 -24.43 -22.95 -16.06
C ALA A 343 -24.96 -22.45 -14.71
N ALA A 344 -24.07 -22.02 -13.82
CA ALA A 344 -24.44 -21.42 -12.54
C ALA A 344 -25.32 -20.18 -12.73
N ALA A 345 -24.87 -19.22 -13.56
CA ALA A 345 -25.62 -18.00 -13.81
C ALA A 345 -26.96 -18.25 -14.48
N TYR A 346 -27.01 -19.16 -15.47
CA TYR A 346 -28.28 -19.51 -16.10
C TYR A 346 -29.25 -20.10 -15.07
N ARG A 347 -28.78 -21.00 -14.19
CA ARG A 347 -29.62 -21.54 -13.12
C ARG A 347 -30.09 -20.47 -12.13
N VAL A 348 -29.23 -19.53 -11.75
CA VAL A 348 -29.60 -18.38 -10.92
C VAL A 348 -30.73 -17.58 -11.57
N GLN A 349 -30.61 -17.25 -12.85
CA GLN A 349 -31.65 -16.49 -13.55
C GLN A 349 -32.95 -17.29 -13.71
N GLN A 350 -32.87 -18.61 -13.90
CA GLN A 350 -34.04 -19.49 -13.89
C GLN A 350 -34.73 -19.46 -12.54
N ILE A 351 -34.00 -19.58 -11.42
CA ILE A 351 -34.55 -19.51 -10.06
C ILE A 351 -35.26 -18.16 -9.83
N ILE A 352 -34.64 -17.04 -10.21
CA ILE A 352 -35.25 -15.71 -10.09
C ILE A 352 -36.61 -15.66 -10.80
N LYS A 353 -36.73 -16.32 -11.97
CA LYS A 353 -37.97 -16.41 -12.75
C LYS A 353 -38.97 -17.41 -12.15
N GLU A 354 -38.53 -18.62 -11.81
CA GLU A 354 -39.33 -19.72 -11.24
C GLU A 354 -39.97 -19.31 -9.91
N ASP A 355 -39.18 -18.73 -9.03
CA ASP A 355 -39.62 -18.30 -7.69
C ASP A 355 -40.26 -16.90 -7.71
N ASN A 356 -40.38 -16.29 -8.89
CA ASN A 356 -40.99 -14.98 -9.10
C ASN A 356 -40.43 -13.89 -8.17
N LEU A 357 -39.09 -13.79 -8.11
CA LEU A 357 -38.42 -12.95 -7.11
C LEU A 357 -38.47 -11.46 -7.42
N LEU A 358 -38.59 -11.04 -8.70
CA LEU A 358 -38.59 -9.61 -9.04
C LEU A 358 -39.79 -8.82 -8.47
N PRO A 359 -41.03 -9.36 -8.50
CA PRO A 359 -42.12 -8.78 -7.71
C PRO A 359 -41.81 -8.64 -6.22
N ASN A 360 -41.13 -9.64 -5.61
CA ASN A 360 -40.71 -9.55 -4.22
C ASN A 360 -39.70 -8.43 -4.01
N VAL A 361 -38.70 -8.28 -4.89
CA VAL A 361 -37.73 -7.17 -4.85
C VAL A 361 -38.43 -5.82 -4.84
N ARG A 362 -39.48 -5.63 -5.65
CA ARG A 362 -40.25 -4.38 -5.67
C ARG A 362 -41.02 -4.18 -4.37
N ALA A 363 -41.80 -5.17 -3.94
CA ALA A 363 -42.65 -5.06 -2.76
C ALA A 363 -41.84 -4.89 -1.46
N MET A 364 -40.78 -5.69 -1.29
CA MET A 364 -39.90 -5.64 -0.12
C MET A 364 -38.96 -4.43 -0.18
N GLY A 365 -38.57 -3.99 -1.37
CA GLY A 365 -37.82 -2.75 -1.57
C GLY A 365 -38.58 -1.51 -1.16
N GLU A 366 -39.85 -1.41 -1.56
CA GLU A 366 -40.76 -0.34 -1.13
C GLU A 366 -40.94 -0.37 0.40
N TYR A 367 -41.16 -1.55 0.97
CA TYR A 367 -41.29 -1.71 2.41
C TYR A 367 -40.02 -1.31 3.18
N LEU A 368 -38.84 -1.74 2.72
CA LEU A 368 -37.55 -1.38 3.30
C LEU A 368 -37.36 0.14 3.32
N GLY A 369 -37.62 0.82 2.20
CA GLY A 369 -37.59 2.28 2.12
C GLY A 369 -38.53 2.94 3.13
N GLN A 370 -39.79 2.51 3.18
CA GLN A 370 -40.80 3.04 4.11
C GLN A 370 -40.35 2.91 5.59
N ILE A 371 -39.80 1.77 5.99
CA ILE A 371 -39.37 1.54 7.37
C ILE A 371 -38.09 2.30 7.71
N LEU A 372 -37.14 2.41 6.78
CA LEU A 372 -35.94 3.24 6.96
C LEU A 372 -36.33 4.70 7.19
N HIS A 373 -37.17 5.29 6.32
CA HIS A 373 -37.66 6.65 6.48
C HIS A 373 -38.41 6.84 7.81
N LYS A 374 -39.36 5.95 8.12
CA LYS A 374 -40.12 5.99 9.39
C LYS A 374 -39.21 5.99 10.62
N ARG A 375 -38.09 5.25 10.59
CA ARG A 375 -37.20 5.08 11.75
C ARG A 375 -36.10 6.12 11.84
N LEU A 376 -35.68 6.71 10.72
CA LEU A 376 -34.45 7.50 10.63
C LEU A 376 -34.62 8.91 10.06
N ASP A 377 -35.76 9.30 9.48
CA ASP A 377 -35.96 10.67 8.97
C ASP A 377 -35.83 11.73 10.07
N GLY A 378 -36.29 11.42 11.28
CA GLY A 378 -36.13 12.29 12.45
C GLY A 378 -34.73 12.28 13.06
N HIS A 379 -33.81 11.44 12.57
CA HIS A 379 -32.47 11.34 13.14
C HIS A 379 -31.60 12.52 12.69
N PRO A 380 -31.00 13.31 13.61
CA PRO A 380 -30.34 14.57 13.28
C PRO A 380 -29.07 14.40 12.43
N ARG A 381 -28.48 13.20 12.41
CA ARG A 381 -27.26 12.89 11.68
C ARG A 381 -27.45 12.01 10.43
N VAL A 382 -28.68 11.59 10.14
CA VAL A 382 -29.00 10.90 8.88
C VAL A 382 -29.50 11.97 7.92
N GLY A 383 -28.64 12.34 6.98
CA GLY A 383 -28.87 13.43 6.04
C GLY A 383 -29.82 13.04 4.92
N ASP A 384 -29.59 11.87 4.33
CA ASP A 384 -30.35 11.39 3.18
C ASP A 384 -30.54 9.86 3.25
N ILE A 385 -31.72 9.40 2.86
CA ILE A 385 -32.06 7.99 2.70
C ILE A 385 -32.59 7.83 1.29
N ARG A 386 -31.95 6.97 0.51
CA ARG A 386 -32.22 6.86 -0.92
C ARG A 386 -32.02 5.44 -1.42
N GLY A 387 -32.77 5.07 -2.44
CA GLY A 387 -32.68 3.73 -3.00
C GLY A 387 -33.87 3.38 -3.86
N ARG A 388 -33.82 2.17 -4.44
CA ARG A 388 -34.88 1.59 -5.25
C ARG A 388 -34.73 0.07 -5.27
N GLY A 389 -35.84 -0.66 -5.27
CA GLY A 389 -35.82 -2.12 -5.12
C GLY A 389 -35.14 -2.51 -3.80
N LEU A 390 -34.33 -3.56 -3.79
CA LEU A 390 -33.56 -3.95 -2.61
C LEU A 390 -32.15 -3.36 -2.65
N PHE A 391 -32.05 -2.05 -2.91
CA PHE A 391 -30.78 -1.33 -2.98
C PHE A 391 -30.90 0.07 -2.38
N TRP A 392 -30.52 0.20 -1.11
CA TRP A 392 -30.76 1.40 -0.30
C TRP A 392 -29.50 1.86 0.43
N ALA A 393 -29.35 3.17 0.57
CA ALA A 393 -28.28 3.79 1.32
C ALA A 393 -28.80 4.81 2.32
N MET A 394 -28.03 5.02 3.38
CA MET A 394 -28.21 6.11 4.33
C MET A 394 -26.91 6.91 4.38
N GLU A 395 -26.99 8.20 4.11
CA GLU A 395 -25.86 9.12 4.19
C GLU A 395 -25.87 9.89 5.50
N PHE A 396 -24.68 10.03 6.10
CA PHE A 396 -24.49 10.63 7.40
C PHE A 396 -23.85 12.02 7.29
N VAL A 397 -24.35 12.94 8.11
CA VAL A 397 -23.93 14.34 8.14
C VAL A 397 -23.81 14.82 9.58
N GLN A 398 -22.92 15.77 9.82
CA GLN A 398 -22.92 16.50 11.08
C GLN A 398 -24.19 17.33 11.17
N ASP A 399 -24.46 18.20 10.20
CA ASP A 399 -25.66 19.02 10.23
C ASP A 399 -26.58 18.68 9.06
N LYS A 400 -27.83 18.31 9.37
CA LYS A 400 -28.83 17.91 8.38
C LYS A 400 -29.36 19.08 7.56
N ALA A 401 -29.40 20.29 8.12
CA ALA A 401 -29.86 21.48 7.41
C ALA A 401 -28.80 21.99 6.42
N THR A 402 -27.53 22.01 6.83
CA THR A 402 -26.41 22.46 5.98
C THR A 402 -25.85 21.34 5.10
N LYS A 403 -26.15 20.07 5.41
CA LYS A 403 -25.62 18.86 4.77
C LYS A 403 -24.11 18.69 4.98
N GLU A 404 -23.56 19.31 6.02
CA GLU A 404 -22.14 19.26 6.37
C GLU A 404 -21.70 17.82 6.67
N PRO A 405 -20.71 17.27 5.95
CA PRO A 405 -20.27 15.90 6.17
C PRO A 405 -19.47 15.74 7.47
N TYR A 406 -19.37 14.50 7.97
CA TYR A 406 -18.37 14.20 9.00
C TYR A 406 -16.94 14.33 8.45
N PRO A 407 -15.97 14.74 9.30
CA PRO A 407 -14.58 14.77 8.89
C PRO A 407 -14.07 13.34 8.62
N PRO A 408 -13.31 13.11 7.54
CA PRO A 408 -12.84 11.76 7.15
C PRO A 408 -12.06 11.02 8.23
N SER A 409 -11.41 11.75 9.15
CA SER A 409 -10.68 11.20 10.29
C SER A 409 -11.56 10.39 11.26
N LYS A 410 -12.89 10.56 11.19
CA LYS A 410 -13.84 9.77 11.99
C LYS A 410 -14.13 8.39 11.39
N ALA A 411 -13.89 8.21 10.08
CA ALA A 411 -14.15 6.96 9.36
C ALA A 411 -15.53 6.35 9.68
N LEU A 412 -16.58 7.19 9.75
CA LEU A 412 -17.85 6.84 10.36
C LEU A 412 -18.51 5.60 9.72
N SER A 413 -18.55 5.54 8.39
CA SER A 413 -19.09 4.40 7.65
C SER A 413 -18.42 3.07 8.05
N TRP A 414 -17.09 3.05 8.17
CA TRP A 414 -16.33 1.89 8.62
C TRP A 414 -16.56 1.57 10.09
N THR A 415 -16.65 2.57 10.95
CA THR A 415 -16.98 2.37 12.36
C THR A 415 -18.33 1.68 12.50
N LEU A 416 -19.37 2.17 11.81
CA LEU A 416 -20.70 1.57 11.80
C LEU A 416 -20.66 0.11 11.31
N HIS A 417 -19.93 -0.18 10.23
CA HIS A 417 -19.74 -1.56 9.77
C HIS A 417 -19.11 -2.43 10.86
N THR A 418 -18.01 -1.98 11.46
CA THR A 418 -17.30 -2.76 12.49
C THR A 418 -18.11 -2.96 13.77
N THR A 419 -18.95 -1.99 14.13
CA THR A 419 -19.91 -2.12 15.23
C THR A 419 -21.00 -3.12 14.88
N GLY A 420 -21.53 -3.08 13.66
CA GLY A 420 -22.52 -4.06 13.18
C GLY A 420 -22.03 -5.52 13.28
N LEU A 421 -20.74 -5.75 13.06
CA LEU A 421 -20.16 -7.11 13.16
C LEU A 421 -20.01 -7.65 14.58
N LYS A 422 -20.22 -6.83 15.62
CA LYS A 422 -20.12 -7.31 17.00
C LYS A 422 -21.30 -8.25 17.35
N PRO A 423 -21.12 -9.28 18.20
CA PRO A 423 -22.15 -10.28 18.47
C PRO A 423 -23.52 -9.74 18.87
N GLU A 424 -23.56 -8.61 19.59
CA GLU A 424 -24.80 -7.97 20.05
C GLU A 424 -25.65 -7.34 18.93
N TYR A 425 -25.05 -7.10 17.75
CA TYR A 425 -25.72 -6.59 16.55
C TYR A 425 -25.79 -7.65 15.45
N SER A 426 -24.67 -8.35 15.19
CA SER A 426 -24.55 -9.44 14.23
C SER A 426 -25.13 -9.10 12.85
N ILE A 427 -24.73 -7.97 12.29
CA ILE A 427 -25.17 -7.48 10.98
C ILE A 427 -23.99 -6.94 10.17
N SER A 428 -23.90 -7.35 8.90
CA SER A 428 -22.98 -6.72 7.94
C SER A 428 -23.66 -5.49 7.33
N LEU A 429 -22.95 -4.36 7.31
CA LEU A 429 -23.36 -3.12 6.63
C LEU A 429 -22.28 -2.75 5.61
N MET A 430 -22.62 -2.31 4.40
CA MET A 430 -21.58 -1.98 3.42
C MET A 430 -21.15 -0.52 3.60
N PRO A 431 -19.90 -0.24 4.01
CA PRO A 431 -19.43 1.12 4.17
C PRO A 431 -19.10 1.74 2.81
N GLY A 432 -19.46 3.01 2.63
CA GLY A 432 -19.01 3.86 1.53
C GLY A 432 -18.53 5.20 2.05
N SER A 433 -17.46 5.71 1.44
CA SER A 433 -16.88 7.00 1.80
C SER A 433 -16.39 7.77 0.57
N GLY A 434 -16.29 9.09 0.70
CA GLY A 434 -15.81 9.97 -0.37
C GLY A 434 -16.85 10.24 -1.46
N GLY A 435 -18.13 9.98 -1.22
CA GLY A 435 -19.19 10.16 -2.23
C GLY A 435 -19.39 11.61 -2.70
N ILE A 436 -18.90 12.61 -1.94
CA ILE A 436 -19.09 14.03 -2.28
C ILE A 436 -18.05 14.49 -3.30
N ASP A 437 -16.78 14.37 -2.95
CA ASP A 437 -15.63 14.94 -3.67
C ASP A 437 -14.44 13.97 -3.73
N GLY A 438 -14.67 12.69 -3.42
CA GLY A 438 -13.63 11.67 -3.36
C GLY A 438 -12.87 11.60 -2.04
N VAL A 439 -13.22 12.44 -1.06
CA VAL A 439 -12.65 12.47 0.29
C VAL A 439 -13.74 12.50 1.36
N ASN A 440 -14.72 13.38 1.21
CA ASN A 440 -15.80 13.62 2.16
C ASN A 440 -17.08 12.85 1.84
N GLY A 441 -17.89 12.64 2.88
CA GLY A 441 -19.16 11.94 2.82
C GLY A 441 -19.03 10.49 3.27
N ASP A 442 -19.94 10.07 4.14
CA ASP A 442 -20.03 8.72 4.68
C ASP A 442 -21.45 8.20 4.47
N HIS A 443 -21.57 6.99 3.98
CA HIS A 443 -22.85 6.30 3.87
C HIS A 443 -22.70 4.81 4.15
N ILE A 444 -23.80 4.15 4.49
CA ILE A 444 -23.89 2.69 4.52
C ILE A 444 -24.95 2.22 3.55
N ILE A 445 -24.76 1.02 2.99
CA ILE A 445 -25.66 0.42 2.01
C ILE A 445 -26.26 -0.87 2.57
N LEU A 446 -27.55 -1.06 2.30
CA LEU A 446 -28.31 -2.29 2.48
C LEU A 446 -28.71 -2.82 1.09
N ALA A 447 -28.41 -4.10 0.85
CA ALA A 447 -28.70 -4.79 -0.40
C ALA A 447 -29.07 -6.27 -0.16
N PRO A 448 -30.15 -6.56 0.60
CA PRO A 448 -30.53 -7.91 1.01
C PRO A 448 -30.83 -8.87 -0.17
N PRO A 449 -30.90 -10.18 0.08
CA PRO A 449 -31.33 -11.15 -0.93
C PRO A 449 -32.72 -10.86 -1.53
N TYR A 450 -32.95 -11.29 -2.76
CA TYR A 450 -34.23 -11.07 -3.47
C TYR A 450 -35.39 -11.86 -2.87
N ASN A 451 -35.11 -12.94 -2.15
CA ASN A 451 -36.06 -13.74 -1.39
C ASN A 451 -36.25 -13.23 0.05
N THR A 452 -35.72 -12.05 0.41
CA THR A 452 -35.89 -11.52 1.76
C THR A 452 -37.36 -11.31 2.10
N THR A 453 -37.70 -11.55 3.36
CA THR A 453 -39.05 -11.42 3.89
C THR A 453 -39.25 -10.11 4.65
N ARG A 454 -40.50 -9.74 4.89
CA ARG A 454 -40.86 -8.60 5.75
C ARG A 454 -40.22 -8.69 7.15
N ALA A 455 -40.23 -9.87 7.75
CA ALA A 455 -39.66 -10.10 9.08
C ALA A 455 -38.12 -9.92 9.09
N GLU A 456 -37.43 -10.36 8.04
CA GLU A 456 -36.00 -10.13 7.89
C GLU A 456 -35.68 -8.65 7.68
N ILE A 457 -36.50 -7.91 6.91
CA ILE A 457 -36.37 -6.46 6.78
C ILE A 457 -36.55 -5.77 8.14
N ASP A 458 -37.56 -6.15 8.91
CA ASP A 458 -37.79 -5.57 10.23
C ASP A 458 -36.58 -5.80 11.15
N LEU A 459 -36.04 -7.03 11.18
CA LEU A 459 -34.83 -7.37 11.94
C LEU A 459 -33.61 -6.59 11.45
N MET A 460 -33.44 -6.48 10.14
CA MET A 460 -32.35 -5.77 9.50
C MET A 460 -32.35 -4.29 9.89
N VAL A 461 -33.49 -3.62 9.69
CA VAL A 461 -33.61 -2.19 10.02
C VAL A 461 -33.47 -1.98 11.52
N ASP A 462 -34.00 -2.87 12.37
CA ASP A 462 -33.80 -2.75 13.81
C ASP A 462 -32.31 -2.80 14.21
N ARG A 463 -31.57 -3.79 13.70
CA ARG A 463 -30.12 -3.90 13.94
C ARG A 463 -29.36 -2.70 13.39
N THR A 464 -29.67 -2.24 12.17
CA THR A 464 -29.07 -1.04 11.58
C THR A 464 -29.33 0.20 12.44
N VAL A 465 -30.56 0.42 12.89
CA VAL A 465 -30.92 1.57 13.75
C VAL A 465 -30.19 1.51 15.09
N ARG A 466 -30.06 0.33 15.69
CA ARG A 466 -29.31 0.14 16.95
C ARG A 466 -27.83 0.50 16.77
N VAL A 467 -27.20 0.05 15.68
CA VAL A 467 -25.80 0.41 15.35
C VAL A 467 -25.64 1.93 15.18
N ILE A 468 -26.54 2.57 14.42
CA ILE A 468 -26.48 4.02 14.18
C ILE A 468 -26.62 4.80 15.50
N LYS A 469 -27.55 4.42 16.37
CA LYS A 469 -27.80 5.14 17.64
C LYS A 469 -26.62 5.05 18.60
N GLU A 470 -25.99 3.88 18.72
CA GLU A 470 -24.85 3.68 19.64
C GLU A 470 -23.65 4.56 19.25
N ASP A 471 -23.20 4.48 18.00
CA ASP A 471 -21.95 5.12 17.59
C ASP A 471 -22.09 6.63 17.40
N VAL A 472 -23.24 7.10 16.90
CA VAL A 472 -23.48 8.54 16.76
C VAL A 472 -23.58 9.22 18.13
N TYR A 473 -24.20 8.58 19.12
CA TYR A 473 -24.29 9.10 20.48
C TYR A 473 -22.92 9.12 21.20
N ASN A 474 -22.11 8.08 21.01
CA ASN A 474 -20.74 8.02 21.56
C ASN A 474 -19.81 9.08 20.94
N ALA A 475 -20.00 9.43 19.66
CA ALA A 475 -19.25 10.51 19.01
C ALA A 475 -19.57 11.91 19.61
N GLU A 476 -20.81 12.13 20.07
CA GLU A 476 -21.23 13.38 20.71
C GLU A 476 -20.70 13.51 22.13
N ARG A 477 -20.78 12.45 22.94
CA ARG A 477 -20.28 12.44 24.32
C ARG A 477 -18.78 12.76 24.39
N ASN A 478 -18.00 12.24 23.44
CA ASN A 478 -16.57 12.53 23.36
C ASN A 478 -16.27 13.98 22.94
N THR A 479 -17.11 14.59 22.10
CA THR A 479 -16.98 16.00 21.68
C THR A 479 -17.38 16.96 22.82
N ILE A 480 -18.46 16.67 23.54
CA ILE A 480 -18.93 17.47 24.69
C ILE A 480 -17.92 17.41 25.85
N ASN A 481 -17.35 16.23 26.13
CA ASN A 481 -16.30 16.09 27.14
C ASN A 481 -15.02 16.87 26.77
N ALA A 482 -14.69 16.97 25.48
CA ALA A 482 -13.56 17.77 25.02
C ALA A 482 -13.80 19.28 25.17
N MET A 483 -15.03 19.75 24.94
CA MET A 483 -15.41 21.17 25.10
C MET A 483 -15.56 21.60 26.56
N ASN A 484 -16.03 20.71 27.44
CA ASN A 484 -16.17 21.02 28.87
C ASN A 484 -14.81 21.12 29.60
N ASN A 485 -13.79 20.42 29.11
CA ASN A 485 -12.44 20.50 29.67
C ASN A 485 -11.68 21.78 29.31
N SER A 486 -12.17 22.59 28.36
CA SER A 486 -11.52 23.86 27.97
C SER A 486 -12.00 25.11 28.74
N GLN A 487 -12.89 24.97 29.74
CA GLN A 487 -13.55 26.12 30.40
C GLN A 487 -13.14 26.46 31.84
N ASN A 488 -12.11 25.84 32.44
CA ASN A 488 -11.67 26.22 33.81
C ASN A 488 -10.16 26.48 33.92
N PRO A 489 -9.70 27.75 33.92
CA PRO A 489 -8.33 28.11 34.23
C PRO A 489 -8.24 28.76 35.61
N THR A 490 -7.80 28.03 36.64
CA THR A 490 -7.28 28.64 37.87
C THR A 490 -5.95 28.01 38.27
N LEU A 491 -4.91 28.83 38.20
CA LEU A 491 -3.56 28.58 38.70
C LEU A 491 -3.55 28.38 40.22
N SER A 492 -2.88 27.32 40.68
CA SER A 492 -2.35 27.23 42.03
C SER A 492 -0.91 26.69 41.97
N ARG A 493 0.03 27.55 42.38
CA ARG A 493 1.45 27.25 42.59
C ARG A 493 1.59 26.39 43.83
N HIS A 494 2.01 25.13 43.73
CA HIS A 494 2.64 24.40 44.84
C HIS A 494 3.85 23.59 44.34
N LYS A 495 5.02 23.85 44.92
CA LYS A 495 6.27 23.08 44.72
C LYS A 495 6.08 21.65 45.28
N PRO A 496 6.44 20.58 44.56
CA PRO A 496 6.57 19.27 45.17
C PRO A 496 7.99 19.01 45.66
N ARG A 497 8.08 18.55 46.91
CA ARG A 497 9.26 17.95 47.54
C ARG A 497 9.55 16.59 46.92
N ARG A 498 10.85 16.25 46.81
CA ARG A 498 11.35 14.90 46.51
C ARG A 498 10.74 13.85 47.45
N ARG A 499 10.15 12.79 46.87
CA ARG A 499 10.07 11.46 47.46
C ARG A 499 10.18 10.42 46.34
N ASP A 500 11.09 9.48 46.54
CA ASP A 500 11.34 8.32 45.71
C ASP A 500 10.09 7.46 45.55
N ILE A 501 9.66 7.24 44.30
CA ILE A 501 8.84 6.09 43.91
C ILE A 501 9.51 5.47 42.68
N ARG A 502 10.32 4.44 42.92
CA ARG A 502 10.90 3.61 41.86
C ARG A 502 9.84 2.64 41.32
N THR A 503 9.98 2.38 40.02
CA THR A 503 9.50 1.19 39.28
C THR A 503 8.06 1.17 38.78
N ALA A 504 7.07 1.80 39.43
CA ALA A 504 5.69 1.82 38.91
C ALA A 504 5.39 3.00 37.95
N GLU A 505 6.11 4.12 38.06
CA GLU A 505 5.88 5.30 37.20
C GLU A 505 6.54 5.17 35.81
N LEU A 506 7.60 4.36 35.67
CA LEU A 506 8.26 4.11 34.38
C LEU A 506 7.37 3.34 33.39
N GLU A 507 6.48 2.48 33.87
CA GLU A 507 5.51 1.80 33.02
C GLU A 507 4.32 2.70 32.62
N SER A 508 4.03 3.73 33.42
CA SER A 508 2.99 4.72 33.10
C SER A 508 3.46 5.77 32.07
N LEU A 509 4.77 6.05 32.03
CA LEU A 509 5.41 6.98 31.07
C LEU A 509 5.33 6.51 29.62
N ALA A 510 5.08 5.22 29.37
CA ALA A 510 4.87 4.68 28.04
C ALA A 510 3.47 4.97 27.45
N ARG A 511 2.51 5.50 28.25
CA ARG A 511 1.10 5.66 27.82
C ARG A 511 0.63 7.09 27.54
N SER A 512 1.48 8.12 27.64
CA SER A 512 1.13 9.46 27.13
C SER A 512 2.37 10.26 26.69
N PRO A 513 2.81 10.11 25.42
CA PRO A 513 3.84 10.97 24.83
C PRO A 513 3.42 12.45 24.74
N ALA A 514 2.11 12.75 24.80
CA ALA A 514 1.56 14.08 24.59
C ALA A 514 1.76 15.02 25.79
N LEU A 515 1.75 14.51 27.03
CA LEU A 515 1.91 15.36 28.22
C LEU A 515 3.38 15.74 28.51
N PHE A 516 4.35 14.95 28.05
CA PHE A 516 5.78 15.20 28.23
C PHE A 516 6.37 16.11 27.14
N ALA A 517 5.73 16.16 25.96
CA ALA A 517 6.16 16.99 24.83
C ALA A 517 5.94 18.50 25.09
N ASP A 518 4.88 18.89 25.83
CA ASP A 518 4.53 20.31 26.00
C ASP A 518 5.51 21.12 26.86
N THR A 519 6.45 20.47 27.56
CA THR A 519 7.45 21.14 28.42
C THR A 519 8.88 21.13 27.87
N CYS A 520 9.15 20.38 26.80
CA CYS A 520 10.52 20.14 26.29
C CYS A 520 10.86 20.89 24.99
N PHE A 521 9.88 21.52 24.33
CA PHE A 521 10.08 22.19 23.04
C PHE A 521 9.90 23.71 23.17
N GLU A 522 10.81 24.46 22.55
CA GLU A 522 10.82 25.92 22.59
C GLU A 522 9.84 26.51 21.57
N SER A 523 9.38 25.72 20.60
CA SER A 523 8.52 26.15 19.50
C SER A 523 7.55 25.07 19.01
N THR A 524 6.44 25.49 18.39
CA THR A 524 5.43 24.59 17.82
C THR A 524 6.00 23.77 16.65
N GLU A 525 6.99 24.32 15.93
CA GLU A 525 7.72 23.64 14.86
C GLU A 525 8.59 22.50 15.40
N GLU A 526 9.25 22.66 16.55
CA GLU A 526 10.01 21.59 17.21
C GLU A 526 9.12 20.46 17.68
N LYS A 527 7.99 20.82 18.30
CA LYS A 527 6.99 19.84 18.71
C LYS A 527 6.46 19.05 17.52
N SER A 528 6.20 19.73 16.40
CA SER A 528 5.72 19.09 15.17
C SER A 528 6.77 18.14 14.56
N ALA A 529 8.04 18.56 14.51
CA ALA A 529 9.14 17.72 14.05
C ALA A 529 9.35 16.51 14.97
N TRP A 530 9.25 16.69 16.28
CA TRP A 530 9.32 15.60 17.26
C TRP A 530 8.18 14.60 17.12
N GLU A 531 6.93 15.08 17.02
CA GLU A 531 5.77 14.22 16.80
C GLU A 531 5.88 13.45 15.48
N TYR A 532 6.37 14.11 14.43
CA TYR A 532 6.68 13.48 13.16
C TYR A 532 7.75 12.38 13.32
N TYR A 533 8.81 12.63 14.10
CA TYR A 533 9.83 11.63 14.38
C TYR A 533 9.25 10.39 15.08
N VAL A 534 8.51 10.60 16.18
CA VAL A 534 7.95 9.51 16.99
C VAL A 534 6.90 8.70 16.21
N ARG A 535 6.13 9.33 15.34
CA ARG A 535 5.04 8.67 14.60
C ARG A 535 5.45 8.04 13.28
N LEU A 536 6.45 8.61 12.60
CA LEU A 536 6.76 8.27 11.21
C LEU A 536 8.24 7.94 11.00
N VAL A 537 9.18 8.71 11.53
CA VAL A 537 10.62 8.46 11.25
C VAL A 537 11.14 7.27 12.05
N SER A 538 10.86 7.23 13.35
CA SER A 538 11.29 6.17 14.25
C SER A 538 10.56 4.84 14.01
N SER A 539 9.41 4.86 13.32
CA SER A 539 8.64 3.66 12.96
C SER A 539 9.01 3.07 11.60
N ASN A 540 9.72 3.82 10.75
CA ASN A 540 10.01 3.44 9.36
C ASN A 540 11.48 3.04 9.13
N VAL A 541 12.22 2.72 10.20
CA VAL A 541 13.60 2.22 10.06
C VAL A 541 13.56 0.73 9.70
N PRO A 542 14.14 0.32 8.56
CA PRO A 542 13.78 -0.91 7.82
C PRO A 542 13.95 -2.24 8.56
N ALA A 543 14.53 -2.24 9.75
CA ALA A 543 15.02 -3.44 10.39
C ALA A 543 14.16 -3.87 11.59
N LEU A 544 13.26 -3.00 12.08
CA LEU A 544 12.32 -3.29 13.17
C LEU A 544 11.04 -2.45 13.03
N ASP A 545 10.00 -3.00 12.40
CA ASP A 545 8.63 -2.48 12.54
C ASP A 545 8.04 -3.04 13.84
N GLY A 546 8.15 -2.30 14.96
CA GLY A 546 7.68 -2.79 16.26
C GLY A 546 8.01 -1.90 17.46
N PRO A 547 7.50 -2.23 18.66
CA PRO A 547 7.78 -1.50 19.89
C PRO A 547 9.27 -1.57 20.29
N ASP A 548 10.01 -2.57 19.82
CA ASP A 548 11.44 -2.77 20.10
C ASP A 548 12.38 -1.99 19.16
N ASN A 549 11.84 -1.12 18.30
CA ASN A 549 12.67 -0.32 17.41
C ASN A 549 13.62 0.59 18.21
N PRO A 550 14.95 0.46 18.05
CA PRO A 550 15.91 1.19 18.88
C PRO A 550 15.93 2.70 18.58
N TYR A 551 15.46 3.15 17.40
CA TYR A 551 15.24 4.57 17.10
C TYR A 551 14.01 5.14 17.82
N ARG A 552 13.02 4.29 18.09
CA ARG A 552 11.89 4.64 18.95
C ARG A 552 12.33 4.68 20.41
N GLN A 553 13.16 3.74 20.86
CA GLN A 553 13.72 3.74 22.21
C GLN A 553 14.64 4.94 22.46
N LEU A 554 15.36 5.42 21.43
CA LEU A 554 16.17 6.65 21.47
C LEU A 554 15.36 7.92 21.80
N SER A 555 14.04 7.93 21.58
CA SER A 555 13.19 9.09 21.89
C SER A 555 13.11 9.37 23.40
N ILE A 556 13.19 8.33 24.24
CA ILE A 556 13.08 8.48 25.69
C ILE A 556 14.32 9.20 26.29
N PRO A 557 15.57 8.75 26.06
CA PRO A 557 16.75 9.46 26.57
C PRO A 557 16.96 10.80 25.88
N ALA A 558 16.50 11.00 24.64
CA ALA A 558 16.63 12.29 23.96
C ALA A 558 15.87 13.41 24.67
N LEU A 559 14.72 13.13 25.30
CA LEU A 559 13.99 14.13 26.10
C LEU A 559 14.79 14.65 27.30
N SER A 560 15.80 13.90 27.74
CA SER A 560 16.68 14.26 28.87
C SER A 560 18.08 14.70 28.42
N SER A 561 18.34 14.79 27.11
CA SER A 561 19.64 15.10 26.53
C SER A 561 19.49 16.16 25.44
N PRO A 562 19.86 17.43 25.70
CA PRO A 562 19.67 18.53 24.76
C PRO A 562 20.29 18.26 23.38
N ILE A 563 21.48 17.66 23.36
CA ILE A 563 22.19 17.34 22.12
C ILE A 563 21.46 16.27 21.29
N LEU A 564 20.91 15.23 21.93
CA LEU A 564 20.13 14.20 21.25
C LEU A 564 18.78 14.72 20.77
N LEU A 565 18.13 15.57 21.56
CA LEU A 565 16.87 16.20 21.20
C LEU A 565 17.02 17.05 19.94
N GLU A 566 18.04 17.92 19.90
CA GLU A 566 18.33 18.75 18.73
C GLU A 566 18.68 17.89 17.51
N THR A 567 19.45 16.81 17.68
CA THR A 567 19.74 15.87 16.59
C THR A 567 18.48 15.20 16.06
N ILE A 568 17.58 14.72 16.92
CA ILE A 568 16.32 14.09 16.49
C ILE A 568 15.41 15.08 15.75
N ILE A 569 15.28 16.30 16.26
CA ILE A 569 14.50 17.36 15.60
C ILE A 569 15.10 17.70 14.23
N CYS A 570 16.43 17.78 14.13
CA CYS A 570 17.12 18.00 12.86
C CYS A 570 16.81 16.87 11.86
N ILE A 571 16.99 15.60 12.25
CA ILE A 571 16.68 14.43 11.41
C ILE A 571 15.24 14.47 10.92
N ALA A 572 14.31 14.78 11.82
CA ALA A 572 12.90 14.81 11.50
C ALA A 572 12.55 15.93 10.53
N THR A 573 13.15 17.11 10.70
CA THR A 573 12.95 18.26 9.81
C THR A 573 13.50 17.98 8.41
N GLU A 574 14.69 17.40 8.31
CA GLU A 574 15.27 16.96 7.02
C GLU A 574 14.40 15.89 6.34
N HIS A 575 13.87 14.95 7.13
CA HIS A 575 12.95 13.96 6.60
C HIS A 575 11.64 14.60 6.13
N MET A 576 11.06 15.55 6.88
CA MET A 576 9.89 16.31 6.45
C MET A 576 10.15 17.08 5.15
N LEU A 577 11.37 17.61 4.95
CA LEU A 577 11.74 18.35 3.74
C LEU A 577 11.67 17.44 2.51
N ASN A 578 12.16 16.21 2.63
CA ASN A 578 12.14 15.21 1.55
C ASN A 578 10.72 14.84 1.09
N PHE A 579 9.72 15.03 1.95
CA PHE A 579 8.30 14.78 1.63
C PHE A 579 7.50 16.07 1.35
N GLY A 580 8.17 17.23 1.21
CA GLY A 580 7.51 18.51 0.94
C GLY A 580 6.67 19.03 2.11
N LEU A 581 6.94 18.58 3.34
CA LEU A 581 6.18 18.92 4.55
C LEU A 581 6.80 20.07 5.35
N THR A 582 7.96 20.59 4.92
CA THR A 582 8.62 21.76 5.52
C THR A 582 9.42 22.54 4.46
N SER A 583 9.96 23.70 4.81
CA SER A 583 10.75 24.53 3.92
C SER A 583 12.26 24.28 4.04
N VAL A 584 12.99 24.53 2.96
CA VAL A 584 14.46 24.47 2.91
C VAL A 584 15.08 25.40 3.96
N ASP A 585 14.53 26.60 4.14
CA ASP A 585 15.01 27.57 5.13
C ASP A 585 14.91 27.06 6.57
N LEU A 586 13.84 26.32 6.89
CA LEU A 586 13.66 25.76 8.23
C LEU A 586 14.63 24.59 8.47
N ALA A 587 14.80 23.71 7.48
CA ALA A 587 15.76 22.60 7.53
C ALA A 587 17.21 23.11 7.72
N ALA A 588 17.63 24.06 6.88
CA ALA A 588 18.97 24.67 6.95
C ALA A 588 19.26 25.31 8.32
N ARG A 589 18.29 26.04 8.91
CA ARG A 589 18.45 26.62 10.25
C ARG A 589 18.60 25.56 11.34
N ARG A 590 17.88 24.43 11.23
CA ARG A 590 17.95 23.31 12.19
C ARG A 590 19.28 22.58 12.08
N GLN A 591 19.75 22.33 10.86
CA GLN A 591 21.06 21.75 10.62
C GLN A 591 22.19 22.63 11.17
N GLN A 592 22.13 23.95 10.93
CA GLN A 592 23.12 24.89 11.47
C GLN A 592 23.14 24.93 13.00
N ARG A 593 21.97 24.95 13.64
CA ARG A 593 21.85 24.94 15.12
C ARG A 593 22.47 23.66 15.70
N MET A 594 22.09 22.50 15.17
CA MET A 594 22.60 21.21 15.63
C MET A 594 24.12 21.06 15.42
N LEU A 595 24.66 21.49 14.27
CA LEU A 595 26.12 21.45 14.02
C LEU A 595 26.89 22.36 14.99
N ARG A 596 26.35 23.54 15.33
CA ARG A 596 26.94 24.42 16.34
C ARG A 596 26.96 23.75 17.72
N THR A 597 25.87 23.10 18.10
CA THR A 597 25.77 22.37 19.37
C THR A 597 26.76 21.20 19.42
N LEU A 598 26.86 20.39 18.35
CA LEU A 598 27.87 19.33 18.23
C LEU A 598 29.29 19.89 18.39
N GLY A 599 29.62 20.96 17.65
CA GLY A 599 30.94 21.58 17.67
C GLY A 599 31.33 22.09 19.06
N GLN A 600 30.42 22.77 19.76
CA GLN A 600 30.70 23.27 21.11
C GLN A 600 30.96 22.15 22.11
N ASN A 601 30.20 21.05 22.03
CA ASN A 601 30.41 19.89 22.91
C ASN A 601 31.73 19.18 22.62
N LEU A 602 32.13 19.07 21.34
CA LEU A 602 33.43 18.50 20.95
C LEU A 602 34.60 19.35 21.47
N ILE A 603 34.53 20.67 21.34
CA ILE A 603 35.57 21.60 21.85
C ILE A 603 35.72 21.48 23.36
N ASN A 604 34.62 21.38 24.10
CA ASN A 604 34.65 21.25 25.55
C ASN A 604 35.36 19.96 25.98
N ILE A 605 35.11 18.84 25.30
CA ILE A 605 35.75 17.55 25.61
C ILE A 605 37.24 17.55 25.21
N ASP A 606 37.58 18.16 24.07
CA ASP A 606 38.98 18.28 23.65
C ASP A 606 39.80 19.13 24.65
N ALA A 607 39.22 20.23 25.15
CA ALA A 607 39.83 21.04 26.21
C ALA A 607 40.01 20.27 27.54
N GLU A 608 39.03 19.43 27.92
CA GLU A 608 39.15 18.55 29.08
C GLU A 608 40.30 17.54 28.93
N ILE A 609 40.40 16.87 27.77
CA ILE A 609 41.41 15.83 27.50
C ILE A 609 42.82 16.43 27.48
N ASN A 610 43.00 17.60 26.85
CA ASN A 610 44.29 18.29 26.79
C ASN A 610 44.76 18.81 28.17
N SER A 611 43.84 19.01 29.12
CA SER A 611 44.16 19.51 30.46
C SER A 611 44.65 18.44 31.44
N ASN A 612 44.33 17.15 31.24
CA ASN A 612 44.77 16.06 32.13
C ASN A 612 44.83 14.67 31.44
N PRO A 613 45.94 14.33 30.76
CA PRO A 613 46.05 13.10 29.94
C PRO A 613 46.01 11.77 30.71
N ALA A 614 46.29 11.80 32.02
CA ALA A 614 46.52 10.60 32.84
C ALA A 614 45.28 10.13 33.64
N THR A 615 44.12 10.79 33.50
CA THR A 615 42.87 10.41 34.18
C THR A 615 41.73 10.27 33.17
N ILE A 616 41.75 9.19 32.39
CA ILE A 616 40.53 8.73 31.72
C ILE A 616 40.19 7.37 32.32
N PRO A 617 39.36 7.37 33.38
CA PRO A 617 38.11 6.64 33.24
C PRO A 617 36.90 7.25 33.97
N SER A 618 35.73 7.12 33.33
CA SER A 618 34.36 7.12 33.89
C SER A 618 33.61 8.43 34.18
N ALA A 619 34.25 9.57 34.40
CA ALA A 619 33.49 10.82 34.57
C ALA A 619 32.86 11.24 33.24
N ASN A 620 31.53 11.40 33.21
CA ASN A 620 30.71 11.81 32.06
C ASN A 620 30.56 10.82 30.90
N LYS A 621 30.76 9.51 31.14
CA LYS A 621 30.49 8.45 30.14
C LYS A 621 29.13 8.60 29.42
N PRO A 622 28.00 8.91 30.11
CA PRO A 622 26.70 9.08 29.45
C PRO A 622 26.62 10.29 28.49
N GLU A 623 27.27 11.40 28.82
CA GLU A 623 27.28 12.61 27.96
C GLU A 623 28.12 12.38 26.71
N ARG A 624 29.26 11.67 26.86
CA ARG A 624 30.12 11.27 25.73
C ARG A 624 29.43 10.23 24.83
N GLU A 625 28.67 9.30 25.41
CA GLU A 625 27.82 8.36 24.66
C GLU A 625 26.70 9.10 23.89
N ALA A 626 26.07 10.09 24.51
CA ALA A 626 25.06 10.94 23.85
C ALA A 626 25.67 11.75 22.69
N LEU A 627 26.88 12.29 22.86
CA LEU A 627 27.59 13.00 21.79
C LEU A 627 27.98 12.06 20.64
N LEU A 628 28.52 10.87 20.94
CA LEU A 628 28.83 9.86 19.92
C LEU A 628 27.58 9.49 19.13
N THR A 629 26.47 9.27 19.83
CA THR A 629 25.15 8.99 19.24
C THR A 629 24.73 10.12 18.29
N ALA A 630 24.84 11.38 18.74
CA ALA A 630 24.49 12.54 17.93
C ALA A 630 25.36 12.67 16.66
N VAL A 631 26.68 12.45 16.78
CA VAL A 631 27.62 12.50 15.66
C VAL A 631 27.33 11.42 14.61
N VAL A 632 27.09 10.17 15.05
CA VAL A 632 26.79 9.06 14.13
C VAL A 632 25.45 9.27 13.44
N LEU A 633 24.42 9.69 14.18
CA LEU A 633 23.11 9.99 13.60
C LEU A 633 23.18 11.15 12.59
N GLN A 634 23.99 12.17 12.87
CA GLN A 634 24.18 13.27 11.93
C GLN A 634 24.92 12.84 10.65
N GLY A 635 25.92 11.97 10.76
CA GLY A 635 26.54 11.36 9.59
C GLY A 635 25.53 10.64 8.71
N ILE A 636 24.58 9.92 9.30
CA ILE A 636 23.50 9.26 8.55
C ILE A 636 22.61 10.27 7.79
N VAL A 637 22.32 11.43 8.38
CA VAL A 637 21.53 12.50 7.71
C VAL A 637 22.29 13.03 6.50
N VAL A 638 23.56 13.39 6.66
CA VAL A 638 24.43 13.89 5.57
C VAL A 638 24.52 12.86 4.44
N ALA A 639 24.63 11.58 4.78
CA ALA A 639 24.64 10.49 3.79
C ALA A 639 23.34 10.40 2.97
N GLN A 640 22.21 10.84 3.51
CA GLN A 640 20.88 10.69 2.91
C GLN A 640 20.45 11.93 2.14
N THR A 641 20.79 13.13 2.63
CA THR A 641 20.46 14.39 1.96
C THR A 641 21.48 14.74 0.88
N ALA A 642 22.69 14.16 0.94
CA ALA A 642 23.86 14.60 0.17
C ALA A 642 24.29 16.05 0.47
N ASP A 643 23.74 16.66 1.53
CA ASP A 643 24.08 17.99 1.99
C ASP A 643 25.17 17.92 3.07
N GLY A 644 26.42 17.88 2.62
CA GLY A 644 27.61 17.96 3.48
C GLY A 644 28.66 16.89 3.19
N VAL A 645 29.74 16.89 3.98
CA VAL A 645 30.82 15.90 3.88
C VAL A 645 30.69 14.91 5.03
N LEU A 646 30.60 13.63 4.73
CA LEU A 646 30.42 12.57 5.73
C LEU A 646 31.71 12.26 6.52
N GLU A 647 32.86 12.46 5.89
CA GLU A 647 34.18 12.10 6.42
C GLU A 647 34.51 12.71 7.80
N PRO A 648 34.26 14.02 8.07
CA PRO A 648 34.47 14.60 9.40
C PRO A 648 33.66 13.91 10.50
N HIS A 649 32.39 13.54 10.22
CA HIS A 649 31.55 12.87 11.20
C HIS A 649 32.09 11.49 11.58
N VAL A 650 32.61 10.74 10.62
CA VAL A 650 33.22 9.43 10.88
C VAL A 650 34.52 9.56 11.64
N LYS A 651 35.37 10.55 11.32
CA LYS A 651 36.59 10.84 12.10
C LYS A 651 36.29 11.22 13.54
N CYS A 652 35.29 12.07 13.76
CA CYS A 652 34.84 12.44 15.10
C CYS A 652 34.28 11.23 15.86
N ALA A 653 33.46 10.40 15.20
CA ALA A 653 32.95 9.17 15.81
C ALA A 653 34.07 8.19 16.15
N PHE A 654 35.07 8.00 15.27
CA PHE A 654 36.26 7.19 15.54
C PHE A 654 36.99 7.65 16.81
N TRP A 655 37.26 8.95 16.92
CA TRP A 655 37.94 9.52 18.07
C TRP A 655 37.15 9.32 19.38
N LEU A 656 35.83 9.53 19.35
CA LEU A 656 34.94 9.27 20.50
C LEU A 656 34.87 7.77 20.85
N MET A 657 34.81 6.89 19.85
CA MET A 657 34.86 5.44 20.01
C MET A 657 36.14 4.97 20.71
N GLN A 658 37.27 5.58 20.35
CA GLN A 658 38.57 5.34 20.98
C GLN A 658 38.55 5.80 22.44
N ALA A 659 38.08 7.03 22.70
CA ALA A 659 38.01 7.60 24.04
C ALA A 659 37.07 6.81 24.99
N LEU A 660 36.03 6.17 24.45
CA LEU A 660 35.08 5.33 25.20
C LEU A 660 35.55 3.87 25.36
N GLY A 661 36.64 3.46 24.69
CA GLY A 661 37.15 2.10 24.72
C GLY A 661 36.33 1.10 23.90
N TYR A 662 35.44 1.58 23.03
CA TYR A 662 34.45 0.75 22.34
C TYR A 662 35.00 -0.09 21.19
N PHE A 663 36.28 0.07 20.83
CA PHE A 663 36.94 -0.83 19.89
C PHE A 663 37.27 -2.19 20.49
N ALA A 664 37.59 -2.23 21.80
CA ALA A 664 37.97 -3.46 22.51
C ALA A 664 36.77 -4.13 23.19
N GLU A 665 35.79 -3.35 23.66
CA GLU A 665 34.62 -3.85 24.37
C GLU A 665 33.35 -3.13 23.91
N ILE A 666 32.37 -3.87 23.37
CA ILE A 666 31.06 -3.29 23.01
C ILE A 666 30.25 -3.06 24.29
N PRO A 667 29.60 -1.88 24.44
CA PRO A 667 28.74 -1.61 25.58
C PRO A 667 27.56 -2.59 25.68
N GLN A 668 27.15 -2.87 26.93
CA GLN A 668 25.95 -3.67 27.21
C GLN A 668 24.65 -2.90 27.02
N ASN A 669 24.70 -1.57 27.06
CA ASN A 669 23.56 -0.71 26.80
C ASN A 669 23.10 -0.88 25.34
N PRO A 670 21.83 -1.26 25.08
CA PRO A 670 21.28 -1.45 23.73
C PRO A 670 21.48 -0.25 22.79
N ILE A 671 21.38 0.97 23.31
CA ILE A 671 21.52 2.20 22.52
C ILE A 671 22.98 2.47 22.17
N ALA A 672 23.88 2.36 23.14
CA ALA A 672 25.31 2.55 22.86
C ALA A 672 25.81 1.45 21.90
N ARG A 673 25.35 0.21 22.09
CA ARG A 673 25.59 -0.90 21.17
C ARG A 673 25.05 -0.60 19.77
N LEU A 674 23.85 -0.01 19.67
CA LEU A 674 23.28 0.44 18.41
C LEU A 674 24.25 1.29 17.60
N ILE A 675 24.82 2.28 18.28
CA ILE A 675 25.68 3.29 17.68
C ILE A 675 27.04 2.73 17.29
N VAL A 676 27.62 1.87 18.13
CA VAL A 676 28.88 1.16 17.82
C VAL A 676 28.74 0.32 16.54
N GLN A 677 27.64 -0.42 16.42
CA GLN A 677 27.39 -1.27 15.26
C GLN A 677 27.09 -0.44 13.99
N ARG A 678 26.37 0.69 14.14
CA ARG A 678 26.13 1.64 13.03
C ARG A 678 27.40 2.31 12.55
N PHE A 679 28.26 2.73 13.47
CA PHE A 679 29.57 3.31 13.13
C PHE A 679 30.39 2.35 12.27
N GLY A 680 30.52 1.08 12.70
CA GLY A 680 31.28 0.08 11.95
C GLY A 680 30.81 -0.04 10.50
N MET A 681 29.50 -0.19 10.29
CA MET A 681 28.92 -0.30 8.95
C MET A 681 29.19 0.96 8.09
N VAL A 682 28.98 2.15 8.65
CA VAL A 682 29.16 3.41 7.91
C VAL A 682 30.63 3.63 7.55
N ASP A 683 31.55 3.40 8.48
CA ASP A 683 32.99 3.55 8.23
C ASP A 683 33.46 2.61 7.11
N LEU A 684 33.05 1.34 7.13
CA LEU A 684 33.43 0.38 6.09
C LEU A 684 32.85 0.73 4.72
N MET A 685 31.57 1.11 4.65
CA MET A 685 30.95 1.51 3.39
C MET A 685 31.68 2.72 2.77
N LEU A 686 32.09 3.69 3.61
CA LEU A 686 32.86 4.84 3.15
C LEU A 686 34.28 4.47 2.76
N ALA A 687 34.93 3.59 3.52
CA ALA A 687 36.27 3.09 3.24
C ALA A 687 36.34 2.48 1.84
N ILE A 688 35.39 1.59 1.52
CA ILE A 688 35.25 0.99 0.19
C ILE A 688 35.00 2.07 -0.87
N SER A 689 34.04 2.96 -0.66
CA SER A 689 33.69 4.00 -1.65
C SER A 689 34.80 5.05 -1.87
N ARG A 690 35.73 5.18 -0.93
CA ARG A 690 36.86 6.12 -1.00
C ARG A 690 38.19 5.40 -1.21
N GLN A 691 38.16 4.09 -1.47
CA GLN A 691 39.34 3.24 -1.65
C GLN A 691 40.40 3.43 -0.56
N ARG A 692 39.96 3.64 0.68
CA ARG A 692 40.84 3.78 1.86
C ARG A 692 40.60 2.64 2.83
N ARG A 693 41.52 2.49 3.78
CA ARG A 693 41.29 1.57 4.90
C ARG A 693 40.18 2.12 5.83
N PRO A 694 39.37 1.24 6.43
CA PRO A 694 38.46 1.63 7.52
C PRO A 694 39.25 2.31 8.65
N TYR A 695 38.63 3.30 9.30
CA TYR A 695 39.21 3.92 10.49
C TYR A 695 39.16 2.95 11.68
N ALA A 696 38.12 2.13 11.77
CA ALA A 696 38.04 1.06 12.76
C ALA A 696 39.22 0.09 12.56
N PRO A 697 40.01 -0.19 13.62
CA PRO A 697 41.16 -1.07 13.49
C PRO A 697 40.72 -2.50 13.15
N GLN A 698 41.60 -3.30 12.56
CA GLN A 698 41.30 -4.70 12.25
C GLN A 698 40.96 -5.49 13.53
N THR A 699 41.53 -5.11 14.67
CA THR A 699 41.22 -5.67 16.01
C THR A 699 39.87 -5.25 16.57
N PHE A 700 39.12 -4.38 15.88
CA PHE A 700 37.78 -4.01 16.30
C PHE A 700 36.92 -5.27 16.40
N ILE A 701 36.30 -5.46 17.55
CA ILE A 701 35.55 -6.67 17.90
C ILE A 701 34.44 -7.05 16.89
N LEU A 702 33.84 -6.08 16.19
CA LEU A 702 32.85 -6.36 15.13
C LEU A 702 33.48 -6.88 13.83
N ASN A 703 34.76 -6.62 13.60
CA ASN A 703 35.52 -7.11 12.44
C ASN A 703 36.03 -8.54 12.66
N GLN A 704 35.85 -9.10 13.86
CA GLN A 704 36.39 -10.42 14.21
C GLN A 704 35.47 -11.56 13.75
N PRO A 705 36.03 -12.70 13.28
CA PRO A 705 35.29 -13.79 12.64
C PRO A 705 34.51 -14.70 13.61
N ASN A 706 34.10 -14.22 14.80
CA ASN A 706 33.30 -15.00 15.74
C ASN A 706 31.87 -15.17 15.17
N GLN A 707 31.69 -16.23 14.39
CA GLN A 707 30.79 -16.30 13.22
C GLN A 707 29.33 -15.90 13.45
N ASN A 708 28.78 -15.84 14.67
CA ASN A 708 27.41 -15.36 14.88
C ASN A 708 27.19 -14.65 16.23
N HIS A 709 28.26 -14.27 16.94
CA HIS A 709 28.13 -13.80 18.32
C HIS A 709 27.24 -12.54 18.44
N TRP A 710 27.45 -11.55 17.57
CA TRP A 710 26.66 -10.31 17.63
C TRP A 710 25.33 -10.40 16.87
N ASP A 711 25.16 -11.38 15.99
CA ASP A 711 23.88 -11.66 15.33
C ASP A 711 22.90 -12.42 16.24
N THR A 712 23.38 -12.98 17.35
CA THR A 712 22.59 -13.71 18.36
C THR A 712 22.37 -12.94 19.67
N THR A 713 22.99 -11.76 19.81
CA THR A 713 22.90 -10.92 21.01
C THR A 713 21.95 -9.75 20.77
N GLU A 714 20.88 -9.59 21.56
CA GLU A 714 19.93 -8.48 21.35
C GLU A 714 20.42 -7.10 21.87
N PRO A 715 20.20 -5.99 21.15
CA PRO A 715 19.69 -5.93 19.78
C PRO A 715 20.74 -6.48 18.80
N SER A 716 20.33 -7.41 17.93
CA SER A 716 21.30 -8.12 17.09
C SER A 716 21.89 -7.28 15.97
N PHE A 717 23.17 -7.50 15.68
CA PHE A 717 23.89 -6.79 14.62
C PHE A 717 23.18 -6.94 13.28
N HIS A 718 22.75 -8.17 12.96
CA HIS A 718 21.92 -8.44 11.80
C HIS A 718 20.62 -7.64 11.80
N LYS A 719 19.83 -7.69 12.89
CA LYS A 719 18.55 -6.97 13.00
C LYS A 719 18.73 -5.46 12.96
N MET A 720 19.88 -4.92 13.30
CA MET A 720 20.06 -3.47 13.32
C MET A 720 20.62 -2.94 12.01
N THR A 721 21.61 -3.62 11.43
CA THR A 721 22.31 -3.16 10.24
C THR A 721 21.69 -3.68 8.94
N GLY A 722 20.91 -4.77 9.02
CA GLY A 722 20.46 -5.54 7.87
C GLY A 722 21.58 -6.34 7.19
N CYS A 723 22.79 -6.32 7.76
CA CYS A 723 23.98 -7.03 7.30
C CYS A 723 24.36 -8.06 8.38
N PRO A 724 24.47 -9.35 8.05
CA PRO A 724 25.02 -10.34 8.99
C PRO A 724 26.45 -9.98 9.36
N GLN A 725 26.84 -10.21 10.61
CA GLN A 725 28.20 -9.92 11.05
C GLN A 725 29.27 -10.63 10.20
N PRO A 726 29.13 -11.90 9.80
CA PRO A 726 30.09 -12.55 8.90
C PRO A 726 30.34 -11.80 7.60
N LEU A 727 29.29 -11.21 7.01
CA LEU A 727 29.38 -10.47 5.77
C LEU A 727 30.13 -9.15 5.95
N MET A 728 29.94 -8.50 7.10
CA MET A 728 30.73 -7.34 7.51
C MET A 728 32.23 -7.70 7.61
N CYS A 729 32.57 -8.83 8.22
CA CYS A 729 33.96 -9.29 8.31
C CYS A 729 34.60 -9.56 6.94
N LEU A 730 33.83 -10.13 6.00
CA LEU A 730 34.27 -10.31 4.62
C LEU A 730 34.53 -8.95 3.95
N LEU A 731 33.61 -8.00 4.05
CA LEU A 731 33.77 -6.65 3.50
C LEU A 731 35.01 -5.91 4.05
N VAL A 732 35.29 -6.04 5.35
CA VAL A 732 36.49 -5.43 5.95
C VAL A 732 37.75 -6.02 5.34
N ARG A 733 37.82 -7.35 5.20
CA ARG A 733 38.97 -8.04 4.60
C ARG A 733 39.13 -7.65 3.13
N ILE A 734 38.05 -7.58 2.35
CA ILE A 734 38.09 -7.10 0.96
C ILE A 734 38.63 -5.68 0.92
N SER A 735 38.14 -4.78 1.77
CA SER A 735 38.58 -3.37 1.80
C SER A 735 40.06 -3.23 2.13
N HIS A 736 40.59 -4.01 3.08
CA HIS A 736 42.01 -3.99 3.40
C HIS A 736 42.86 -4.57 2.26
N LEU A 737 42.46 -5.71 1.68
CA LEU A 737 43.16 -6.33 0.54
C LEU A 737 43.16 -5.43 -0.70
N ALA A 738 42.07 -4.70 -0.95
CA ALA A 738 42.00 -3.75 -2.05
C ALA A 738 43.01 -2.60 -1.88
N CYS A 739 43.14 -2.06 -0.67
CA CYS A 739 44.20 -1.09 -0.37
C CYS A 739 45.60 -1.72 -0.45
N ASP A 740 45.80 -2.93 0.08
CA ASP A 740 47.09 -3.64 0.00
C ASP A 740 47.50 -3.88 -1.46
N MET A 741 46.56 -4.26 -2.32
CA MET A 741 46.79 -4.46 -3.75
C MET A 741 47.14 -3.14 -4.45
N SER A 742 46.45 -2.05 -4.11
CA SER A 742 46.73 -0.72 -4.66
C SER A 742 48.08 -0.17 -4.19
N GLU A 743 48.47 -0.42 -2.94
CA GLU A 743 49.73 0.05 -2.34
C GLU A 743 50.95 -0.79 -2.80
N ASN A 744 50.78 -2.10 -3.07
CA ASN A 744 51.87 -2.99 -3.50
C ASN A 744 52.19 -2.94 -5.01
N LEU A 745 51.45 -2.16 -5.81
CA LEU A 745 51.88 -1.81 -7.16
C LEU A 745 53.17 -0.95 -7.18
N GLU A 746 53.70 -0.58 -6.00
CA GLU A 746 54.90 0.25 -5.85
C GLU A 746 56.12 -0.42 -5.15
N THR A 747 56.06 -1.67 -4.64
CA THR A 747 57.22 -2.32 -3.97
C THR A 747 57.33 -3.85 -4.10
N GLU A 748 58.56 -4.36 -3.94
CA GLU A 748 59.18 -5.68 -4.24
C GLU A 748 58.31 -6.96 -4.35
N ALA A 749 58.72 -7.80 -5.33
CA ALA A 749 58.15 -9.10 -5.69
C ALA A 749 58.26 -10.15 -4.56
N GLY A 750 57.21 -10.25 -3.75
CA GLY A 750 57.03 -11.31 -2.74
C GLY A 750 55.73 -11.16 -1.94
N THR A 751 55.24 -9.93 -1.75
CA THR A 751 53.95 -9.61 -1.10
C THR A 751 52.75 -9.88 -1.99
N GLU A 752 52.87 -9.73 -3.31
CA GLU A 752 51.79 -9.94 -4.28
C GLU A 752 51.22 -11.37 -4.21
N ALA A 753 52.09 -12.40 -4.20
CA ALA A 753 51.64 -13.80 -4.11
C ALA A 753 50.84 -14.10 -2.83
N THR A 754 51.16 -13.41 -1.73
CA THR A 754 50.46 -13.57 -0.44
C THR A 754 49.09 -12.88 -0.48
N ILE A 755 49.01 -11.68 -1.05
CA ILE A 755 47.76 -10.94 -1.24
C ILE A 755 46.82 -11.70 -2.17
N LEU A 756 47.36 -12.29 -3.24
CA LEU A 756 46.61 -13.11 -4.18
C LEU A 756 46.05 -14.37 -3.51
N ALA A 757 46.87 -15.09 -2.76
CA ALA A 757 46.42 -16.28 -2.03
C ALA A 757 45.27 -15.95 -1.06
N GLU A 758 45.35 -14.81 -0.36
CA GLU A 758 44.29 -14.36 0.55
C GLU A 758 43.03 -13.90 -0.22
N ALA A 759 43.17 -13.25 -1.38
CA ALA A 759 42.05 -12.87 -2.24
C ALA A 759 41.29 -14.09 -2.80
N PHE A 760 42.00 -15.12 -3.26
CA PHE A 760 41.39 -16.39 -3.73
C PHE A 760 40.66 -17.13 -2.60
N LYS A 761 41.27 -17.15 -1.41
CA LYS A 761 40.64 -17.71 -0.22
C LYS A 761 39.36 -16.97 0.12
N LEU A 762 39.36 -15.64 0.02
CA LEU A 762 38.19 -14.80 0.31
C LEU A 762 37.05 -15.00 -0.72
N ASP A 763 37.35 -15.09 -2.01
CA ASP A 763 36.37 -15.46 -3.06
C ASP A 763 35.72 -16.82 -2.77
N SER A 764 36.54 -17.79 -2.36
CA SER A 764 36.06 -19.14 -1.99
C SER A 764 35.15 -19.12 -0.76
N GLU A 765 35.52 -18.38 0.29
CA GLU A 765 34.71 -18.21 1.50
C GLU A 765 33.39 -17.51 1.20
N LEU A 766 33.38 -16.48 0.35
CA LEU A 766 32.17 -15.77 -0.09
C LEU A 766 31.22 -16.67 -0.88
N ARG A 767 31.76 -17.48 -1.81
CA ARG A 767 30.96 -18.44 -2.60
C ARG A 767 30.38 -19.54 -1.71
N ALA A 768 31.17 -20.08 -0.78
CA ALA A 768 30.70 -21.07 0.18
C ALA A 768 29.56 -20.50 1.04
N TRP A 769 29.74 -19.29 1.58
CA TRP A 769 28.70 -18.61 2.36
C TRP A 769 27.45 -18.29 1.52
N GLY A 770 27.63 -17.90 0.25
CA GLY A 770 26.53 -17.61 -0.66
C GLY A 770 25.75 -18.82 -1.14
N SER A 771 26.36 -20.01 -1.17
CA SER A 771 25.70 -21.26 -1.57
C SER A 771 24.54 -21.66 -0.66
N GLU A 772 24.50 -21.17 0.59
CA GLU A 772 23.37 -21.37 1.50
C GLU A 772 22.11 -20.57 1.12
N TYR A 773 22.22 -19.63 0.16
CA TYR A 773 21.18 -18.66 -0.21
C TYR A 773 20.75 -18.70 -1.68
N MET A 774 21.46 -19.40 -2.58
CA MET A 774 21.16 -19.44 -4.02
C MET A 774 21.16 -20.85 -4.61
N TYR A 775 20.33 -21.01 -5.64
CA TYR A 775 19.95 -22.18 -6.44
C TYR A 775 21.13 -22.99 -7.05
N ASN A 776 20.90 -24.30 -7.23
CA ASN A 776 21.81 -25.37 -7.69
C ASN A 776 22.49 -25.13 -9.07
N GLY A 777 23.54 -24.32 -9.15
CA GLY A 777 24.41 -24.20 -10.33
C GLY A 777 25.85 -24.61 -10.05
N GLU A 778 26.54 -25.21 -11.05
CA GLU A 778 27.93 -25.64 -10.95
C GLU A 778 28.92 -24.46 -10.90
N ILE A 779 29.98 -24.61 -10.09
CA ILE A 779 31.00 -23.61 -9.78
C ILE A 779 32.10 -23.63 -10.86
N PRO A 780 32.42 -22.51 -11.54
CA PRO A 780 33.53 -22.47 -12.50
C PRO A 780 34.91 -22.57 -11.84
N ALA A 781 35.90 -23.15 -12.54
CA ALA A 781 37.22 -23.43 -11.98
C ALA A 781 38.09 -22.16 -11.77
N PRO A 782 38.94 -22.09 -10.74
CA PRO A 782 39.58 -20.85 -10.26
C PRO A 782 40.69 -20.22 -11.13
N CYS A 783 41.07 -20.84 -12.26
CA CYS A 783 42.46 -20.76 -12.76
C CYS A 783 42.79 -19.66 -13.79
N GLU A 784 41.88 -18.80 -14.24
CA GLU A 784 42.17 -17.89 -15.37
C GLU A 784 41.86 -16.39 -15.11
N ARG A 785 41.67 -15.98 -13.86
CA ARG A 785 41.19 -14.62 -13.54
C ARG A 785 42.29 -13.71 -13.01
N THR A 786 42.28 -12.44 -13.42
CA THR A 786 43.25 -11.45 -12.94
C THR A 786 42.96 -11.07 -11.47
N PRO A 787 43.94 -10.53 -10.72
CA PRO A 787 43.75 -10.13 -9.32
C PRO A 787 42.62 -9.12 -9.11
N LEU A 788 42.50 -8.16 -10.03
CA LEU A 788 41.46 -7.15 -10.00
C LEU A 788 40.08 -7.77 -10.32
N ASP A 789 40.02 -8.77 -11.19
CA ASP A 789 38.78 -9.51 -11.46
C ASP A 789 38.30 -10.25 -10.21
N ILE A 790 39.20 -10.84 -9.43
CA ILE A 790 38.86 -11.56 -8.19
C ILE A 790 38.32 -10.60 -7.14
N LEU A 791 38.96 -9.43 -6.94
CA LEU A 791 38.45 -8.42 -6.01
C LEU A 791 37.10 -7.84 -6.48
N SER A 792 36.95 -7.57 -7.78
CA SER A 792 35.70 -7.10 -8.37
C SER A 792 34.58 -8.13 -8.21
N GLU A 793 34.89 -9.42 -8.39
CA GLU A 793 33.99 -10.54 -8.13
C GLU A 793 33.61 -10.63 -6.64
N CYS A 794 34.56 -10.52 -5.72
CA CYS A 794 34.28 -10.50 -4.28
C CYS A 794 33.30 -9.37 -3.89
N PHE A 795 33.48 -8.17 -4.46
CA PHE A 795 32.55 -7.06 -4.29
C PHE A 795 31.19 -7.35 -4.93
N TYR A 796 31.18 -7.90 -6.14
CA TYR A 796 29.96 -8.28 -6.86
C TYR A 796 29.15 -9.32 -6.09
N TRP A 797 29.79 -10.37 -5.57
CA TRP A 797 29.17 -11.40 -4.74
C TRP A 797 28.61 -10.82 -3.45
N THR A 798 29.38 -9.95 -2.79
CA THR A 798 28.91 -9.31 -1.57
C THR A 798 27.70 -8.41 -1.82
N ALA A 799 27.71 -7.63 -2.91
CA ALA A 799 26.57 -6.82 -3.32
C ALA A 799 25.36 -7.71 -3.67
N HIS A 800 25.58 -8.82 -4.40
CA HIS A 800 24.55 -9.80 -4.72
C HIS A 800 23.96 -10.44 -3.47
N LEU A 801 24.76 -10.77 -2.47
CA LEU A 801 24.29 -11.36 -1.22
C LEU A 801 23.51 -10.35 -0.36
N LEU A 802 23.96 -9.10 -0.31
CA LEU A 802 23.22 -8.00 0.31
C LEU A 802 21.87 -7.75 -0.38
N LEU A 803 21.84 -7.80 -1.71
CA LEU A 803 20.64 -7.64 -2.53
C LEU A 803 19.70 -8.86 -2.42
N ALA A 804 20.22 -10.07 -2.58
CA ALA A 804 19.45 -11.30 -2.52
C ALA A 804 18.81 -11.49 -1.15
N ARG A 805 19.51 -11.16 -0.05
CA ARG A 805 18.92 -11.26 1.29
C ARG A 805 17.80 -10.22 1.51
N ARG A 806 18.00 -8.97 1.08
CA ARG A 806 16.99 -7.89 1.21
C ARG A 806 15.78 -8.04 0.27
N VAL A 807 15.97 -8.68 -0.87
CA VAL A 807 14.92 -8.89 -1.87
C VAL A 807 14.20 -10.22 -1.68
N PHE A 808 14.90 -11.28 -1.24
CA PHE A 808 14.34 -12.64 -1.19
C PHE A 808 14.13 -13.24 0.20
N ARG A 809 14.71 -12.69 1.29
CA ARG A 809 14.52 -13.24 2.65
C ARG A 809 13.89 -12.31 3.68
N ASP A 810 13.78 -11.01 3.40
CA ASP A 810 13.13 -10.07 4.32
C ASP A 810 12.07 -9.25 3.57
N GLN A 811 10.83 -9.25 4.06
CA GLN A 811 9.76 -8.40 3.54
C GLN A 811 9.99 -6.95 4.00
N THR A 812 11.02 -6.28 3.48
CA THR A 812 11.20 -4.86 3.75
C THR A 812 10.55 -4.04 2.63
N CYS A 813 9.41 -3.41 2.90
CA CYS A 813 8.77 -2.44 2.01
C CYS A 813 9.49 -1.07 1.99
N SER A 814 10.77 -1.00 2.39
CA SER A 814 11.47 0.27 2.57
C SER A 814 12.11 0.79 1.27
N LEU A 815 11.52 1.85 0.72
CA LEU A 815 12.02 2.57 -0.46
C LEU A 815 13.45 3.12 -0.29
N ARG A 816 13.84 3.43 0.95
CA ARG A 816 15.15 3.97 1.33
C ARG A 816 16.28 2.95 1.15
N VAL A 817 15.98 1.67 1.35
CA VAL A 817 16.92 0.55 1.20
C VAL A 817 17.28 0.30 -0.25
N GLN A 818 16.36 0.62 -1.18
CA GLN A 818 16.56 0.53 -2.62
C GLN A 818 17.29 1.75 -3.20
N HIS A 819 17.37 2.87 -2.46
CA HIS A 819 17.90 4.14 -2.95
C HIS A 819 19.44 4.22 -2.91
N LEU A 820 20.07 3.93 -1.77
CA LEU A 820 21.50 4.26 -1.55
C LEU A 820 22.51 3.28 -2.19
N PRO A 821 22.33 1.94 -2.12
CA PRO A 821 23.33 1.00 -2.62
C PRO A 821 23.48 1.00 -4.15
N PHE A 822 22.39 1.25 -4.89
CA PHE A 822 22.44 1.35 -6.35
C PHE A 822 23.31 2.52 -6.81
N TYR A 823 23.11 3.72 -6.25
CA TYR A 823 23.87 4.90 -6.64
C TYR A 823 25.34 4.85 -6.14
N LEU A 824 25.61 4.15 -5.04
CA LEU A 824 26.98 3.86 -4.61
C LEU A 824 27.71 2.91 -5.58
N ALA A 825 27.05 1.85 -6.05
CA ALA A 825 27.63 0.94 -7.05
C ALA A 825 27.71 1.59 -8.45
N ALA A 826 26.72 2.40 -8.81
CA ALA A 826 26.67 3.13 -10.08
C ALA A 826 27.85 4.08 -10.28
N ARG A 827 28.37 4.69 -9.21
CA ARG A 827 29.56 5.53 -9.26
C ARG A 827 30.77 4.83 -9.89
N GLU A 828 30.92 3.53 -9.64
CA GLU A 828 32.07 2.73 -10.07
C GLU A 828 31.97 2.25 -11.53
N ALA A 829 30.94 2.68 -12.28
CA ALA A 829 30.77 2.34 -13.69
C ALA A 829 31.88 2.97 -14.56
N VAL A 830 32.80 2.14 -15.04
CA VAL A 830 33.98 2.59 -15.80
C VAL A 830 33.74 2.60 -17.31
N SER A 831 33.00 1.63 -17.86
CA SER A 831 32.80 1.53 -19.31
C SER A 831 31.57 2.33 -19.79
N PRO A 832 31.55 2.76 -21.07
CA PRO A 832 30.36 3.39 -21.65
C PRO A 832 29.11 2.52 -21.58
N GLU A 833 29.27 1.19 -21.65
CA GLU A 833 28.17 0.23 -21.55
C GLU A 833 27.60 0.16 -20.13
N ASP A 834 28.46 0.13 -19.11
CA ASP A 834 28.06 0.13 -17.69
C ASP A 834 27.33 1.42 -17.32
N ARG A 835 27.86 2.58 -17.75
CA ARG A 835 27.23 3.88 -17.52
C ARG A 835 25.88 3.99 -18.21
N THR A 836 25.77 3.45 -19.43
CA THR A 836 24.50 3.38 -20.17
C THR A 836 23.49 2.48 -19.46
N TRP A 837 23.94 1.34 -18.92
CA TRP A 837 23.10 0.47 -18.11
C TRP A 837 22.62 1.17 -16.84
N VAL A 838 23.51 1.88 -16.14
CA VAL A 838 23.18 2.67 -14.94
C VAL A 838 22.14 3.75 -15.27
N ARG A 839 22.30 4.51 -16.36
CA ARG A 839 21.35 5.54 -16.79
C ARG A 839 19.96 4.94 -17.09
N ARG A 840 19.90 3.88 -17.89
CA ARG A 840 18.65 3.16 -18.19
C ARG A 840 18.00 2.62 -16.91
N LYS A 841 18.81 2.10 -15.99
CA LYS A 841 18.31 1.59 -14.72
C LYS A 841 17.79 2.72 -13.84
N HIS A 842 18.48 3.86 -13.75
CA HIS A 842 18.00 5.06 -13.07
C HIS A 842 16.67 5.55 -13.67
N GLU A 843 16.58 5.70 -14.99
CA GLU A 843 15.35 6.09 -15.69
C GLU A 843 14.19 5.13 -15.41
N SER A 844 14.46 3.81 -15.40
CA SER A 844 13.46 2.81 -15.04
C SER A 844 12.99 2.94 -13.59
N MET A 845 13.85 3.38 -12.68
CA MET A 845 13.51 3.59 -11.27
C MET A 845 12.75 4.89 -11.04
N THR A 846 13.12 5.99 -11.73
CA THR A 846 12.44 7.29 -11.61
C THR A 846 11.07 7.30 -12.29
N ALA A 847 10.83 6.40 -13.25
CA ALA A 847 9.50 6.15 -13.81
C ALA A 847 8.49 5.61 -12.77
N TYR A 848 8.98 4.93 -11.71
CA TYR A 848 8.16 4.28 -10.69
C TYR A 848 8.14 5.03 -9.35
N TYR A 849 9.22 5.74 -8.99
CA TYR A 849 9.38 6.47 -7.73
C TYR A 849 9.88 7.90 -7.98
N ARG A 850 8.97 8.89 -7.94
CA ARG A 850 9.28 10.32 -8.20
C ARG A 850 9.84 11.00 -6.94
N GLU A 851 11.07 10.67 -6.57
CA GLU A 851 11.82 11.32 -5.48
C GLU A 851 12.87 12.28 -6.06
N GLN A 852 12.86 13.54 -5.63
CA GLN A 852 13.78 14.58 -6.11
C GLN A 852 15.26 14.24 -5.82
N GLN A 853 15.54 13.50 -4.73
CA GLN A 853 16.88 13.07 -4.33
C GLN A 853 17.54 12.08 -5.31
N ARG A 854 16.78 11.24 -6.02
CA ARG A 854 17.34 10.29 -7.01
C ARG A 854 17.96 11.00 -8.19
N ASN A 855 17.28 12.07 -8.65
CA ASN A 855 17.76 12.91 -9.73
C ASN A 855 19.01 13.70 -9.28
N SER A 856 19.02 14.18 -8.05
CA SER A 856 20.21 14.83 -7.46
C SER A 856 21.40 13.87 -7.33
N ALA A 857 21.16 12.63 -6.89
CA ALA A 857 22.19 11.60 -6.75
C ALA A 857 22.77 11.18 -8.11
N MET A 858 21.93 10.95 -9.14
CA MET A 858 22.45 10.74 -10.49
C MET A 858 23.16 11.95 -11.05
N GLY A 859 22.65 13.16 -10.83
CA GLY A 859 23.33 14.37 -11.26
C GLY A 859 24.71 14.53 -10.62
N LEU A 860 24.92 14.01 -9.41
CA LEU A 860 26.25 13.94 -8.80
C LEU A 860 27.14 12.86 -9.47
N ILE A 861 26.59 11.68 -9.75
CA ILE A 861 27.32 10.59 -10.42
C ILE A 861 27.76 10.98 -11.83
N GLU A 862 26.88 11.61 -12.60
CA GLU A 862 27.20 12.12 -13.95
C GLU A 862 28.37 13.11 -13.89
N ARG A 863 28.34 14.03 -12.91
CA ARG A 863 29.46 14.96 -12.69
C ARG A 863 30.75 14.26 -12.28
N ILE A 864 30.67 13.20 -11.46
CA ILE A 864 31.84 12.39 -11.12
C ILE A 864 32.42 11.75 -12.38
N TRP A 865 31.59 11.13 -13.23
CA TRP A 865 32.03 10.55 -14.50
C TRP A 865 32.66 11.58 -15.44
N GLU A 866 32.06 12.76 -15.57
CA GLU A 866 32.60 13.87 -16.39
C GLU A 866 33.98 14.33 -15.91
N VAL A 867 34.16 14.47 -14.58
CA VAL A 867 35.45 14.83 -13.99
C VAL A 867 36.47 13.70 -14.18
N THR A 868 36.08 12.44 -13.98
CA THR A 868 36.96 11.28 -14.20
C THR A 868 37.41 11.18 -15.66
N ASP A 869 36.52 11.44 -16.62
CA ASP A 869 36.85 11.40 -18.05
C ASP A 869 37.76 12.57 -18.45
N SER A 870 37.46 13.78 -17.96
CA SER A 870 38.29 14.97 -18.20
C SER A 870 39.71 14.80 -17.66
N LEU A 871 39.85 14.14 -16.50
CA LEU A 871 41.15 13.85 -15.91
C LEU A 871 41.90 12.74 -16.67
N ARG A 872 41.19 11.73 -17.22
CA ARG A 872 41.79 10.70 -18.09
C ARG A 872 42.28 11.26 -19.43
N GLU A 873 41.57 12.23 -19.99
CA GLU A 873 41.98 12.91 -21.23
C GLU A 873 43.18 13.85 -21.02
N ALA A 874 43.28 14.47 -19.84
CA ALA A 874 44.38 15.39 -19.52
C ALA A 874 45.74 14.69 -19.28
N GLU A 875 45.75 13.42 -18.83
CA GLU A 875 46.98 12.70 -18.41
C GLU A 875 47.55 11.73 -19.46
N GLY A 876 47.05 11.72 -20.70
CA GLY A 876 47.73 11.03 -21.80
C GLY A 876 48.07 9.55 -21.53
N GLY A 877 47.09 8.77 -21.07
CA GLY A 877 47.13 7.30 -21.10
C GLY A 877 48.12 6.59 -20.17
N ALA A 878 48.83 7.26 -19.26
CA ALA A 878 49.77 6.60 -18.34
C ALA A 878 49.45 6.87 -16.86
N VAL A 879 48.80 5.88 -16.25
CA VAL A 879 48.81 5.54 -14.79
C VAL A 879 47.99 6.42 -13.83
N ARG A 880 46.71 6.04 -13.70
CA ARG A 880 45.84 5.75 -12.53
C ARG A 880 46.07 6.32 -11.10
N SER A 881 47.16 6.97 -10.70
CA SER A 881 47.42 7.16 -9.24
C SER A 881 47.01 8.52 -8.65
N THR A 882 46.76 9.55 -9.46
CA THR A 882 46.51 10.91 -8.91
C THR A 882 45.03 11.30 -8.86
N VAL A 883 44.20 10.70 -9.74
CA VAL A 883 42.78 11.05 -9.88
C VAL A 883 41.89 10.42 -8.81
N ASP A 884 42.22 9.21 -8.32
CA ASP A 884 41.42 8.51 -7.29
C ASP A 884 41.58 9.12 -5.86
N ARG A 885 42.48 10.10 -5.67
CA ARG A 885 42.76 10.70 -4.35
C ARG A 885 42.03 12.01 -4.05
N GLN A 886 41.40 12.67 -5.02
CA GLN A 886 40.53 13.84 -4.81
C GLN A 886 39.05 13.43 -4.76
#